data_AF-A0A9X3JZ42-F1
#
_entry.id   AF-A0A9X3JZ42-F1
#
_cell.length_a   1.000
_cell.length_b   1.000
_cell.length_c   1.000
_cell.angle_alpha   90.00
_cell.angle_beta   90.00
_cell.angle_gamma   90.00
#
_symmetry.space_group_name_H-M   'P 1'
#
loop_
_entity.id
_entity.type
_entity.pdbx_description
1 polymer ?
#
loop_
_entity_poly.entity_id
_entity_poly.type
_entity_poly.pdbx_seq_one_letter_code
_entity_poly.pdbx_strand_id
1 'polypeptide(L)'
;MERSLFGFILKYSKREQLLIVPLVVLSMVFYYLSLDLPKMIINQPIQGQGFASPGATADFLRVHVALPEFVGGYAFTVFEGFALERTDYLIALTLTFLALIIISGLIKLRINTMKGWMGERMLRRLRYYLFDHILRFPLPTFRRVKSAEMATMIKDEVDPLGGFVGEAIITPMYLGGQALTALFFILFQHVYLGMVAFGMVVVQAVVIPKLRLRLLQLSRERQIAARQLAGRVAECVDGVVEIHAHDTANYERAEFSARLGRLFLIRFEHFQRKFFIKFLNNLLSQITPFLFYLVGGYLAIVGRLDIGALVAVIAAYKDLPGPVKELIDWDQERMDAGIKYSQVIEQFSVDNLTPEPQLALIETPELPSTGSLRANHVSLLDESGTKVVDGVSFEAALDQHVAIVGPGGSGSGELAQLIARLQLPSSGGLELGGIDLTRAPEAVTGRATGYVGATAYLFPTTVRENMLYGLKHRPISPATYEGTALKQYQSRLREATRAGNCTLDIEAQWLDYAAAGVQDAEAMEQRLLEMLHLVDLEETLFEIGLRSAVSLGGSPQIEQSILRARATMRERLGRPELADLVEQFDVSRYNRNATMAENLLFGTPVGKVFNSDNLAMHPYTRKVLHETGLYDDLLGVGHKLAETMLELFSDLPPGHELFERFSFIAYDDLPRVKDIVARVASSGLARVPENDRNLLLGLPFKLIVTKHRLGLIDEALEDRILEARRQFAANLPDELRGAIEFFDIERYNNAASLQDNILFGKIASGQALGGAQIGALLRQILEELSLRPMVLRIGLDYQVGTGGSRLSAADRQKVALARAMLKRPAVLILDQATAVMDPHVQDRLLESVLQSRKGSAVIWVLNRAEQARTFDHVLVMERGQLVEQGGFDDLVSRSGGVLNKLMHPGQGSA
;
A
#
# COMPACT_ATOMS: atom_id res chain seq x y z
N MET A 1 -17.43 15.02 -9.86
CA MET A 1 -16.04 15.55 -9.89
C MET A 1 -15.95 16.71 -10.89
N GLU A 2 -14.99 17.63 -10.75
CA GLU A 2 -14.79 18.70 -11.74
C GLU A 2 -14.38 18.10 -13.09
N ARG A 3 -15.08 18.46 -14.17
CA ARG A 3 -14.83 17.88 -15.51
C ARG A 3 -13.53 18.35 -16.15
N SER A 4 -12.93 19.45 -15.66
CA SER A 4 -11.69 19.99 -16.21
C SER A 4 -10.65 20.21 -15.12
N LEU A 5 -9.38 19.94 -15.47
CA LEU A 5 -8.24 20.17 -14.60
C LEU A 5 -8.13 21.63 -14.15
N PHE A 6 -8.36 22.59 -15.07
CA PHE A 6 -8.35 24.02 -14.71
C PHE A 6 -9.49 24.42 -13.78
N GLY A 7 -10.69 23.84 -13.94
CA GLY A 7 -11.80 24.04 -13.01
C GLY A 7 -11.43 23.58 -11.60
N PHE A 8 -10.80 22.40 -11.49
CA PHE A 8 -10.27 21.88 -10.23
C PHE A 8 -9.21 22.82 -9.62
N ILE A 9 -8.23 23.25 -10.41
CA ILE A 9 -7.14 24.14 -9.98
C ILE A 9 -7.71 25.46 -9.44
N LEU A 10 -8.55 26.13 -10.22
CA LEU A 10 -9.11 27.44 -9.85
C LEU A 10 -9.97 27.34 -8.60
N LYS A 11 -10.77 26.28 -8.46
CA LYS A 11 -11.64 26.09 -7.29
C LYS A 11 -10.87 25.97 -5.98
N TYR A 12 -9.76 25.23 -5.98
CA TYR A 12 -9.07 24.86 -4.74
C TYR A 12 -7.77 25.62 -4.45
N SER A 13 -7.19 26.33 -5.43
CA SER A 13 -5.91 27.05 -5.25
C SER A 13 -5.98 28.58 -5.41
N LYS A 14 -7.15 29.16 -5.73
CA LYS A 14 -7.33 30.60 -6.01
C LYS A 14 -6.70 31.53 -4.97
N ARG A 15 -6.84 31.23 -3.68
CA ARG A 15 -6.30 32.07 -2.60
C ARG A 15 -4.77 32.13 -2.63
N GLU A 16 -4.11 31.01 -2.94
CA GLU A 16 -2.65 30.93 -2.96
C GLU A 16 -2.08 31.57 -4.22
N GLN A 17 -2.75 31.37 -5.36
CA GLN A 17 -2.40 32.05 -6.61
C GLN A 17 -2.46 33.57 -6.47
N LEU A 18 -3.50 34.11 -5.83
CA LEU A 18 -3.62 35.55 -5.56
C LEU A 18 -2.49 36.11 -4.70
N LEU A 19 -1.85 35.29 -3.85
CA LEU A 19 -0.68 35.71 -3.06
C LEU A 19 0.61 35.70 -3.88
N ILE A 20 0.72 34.84 -4.90
CA ILE A 20 1.94 34.66 -5.69
C ILE A 20 2.00 35.67 -6.86
N VAL A 21 0.86 36.04 -7.44
CA VAL A 21 0.79 36.97 -8.58
C VAL A 21 1.49 38.32 -8.32
N PRO A 22 1.28 39.02 -7.19
CA PRO A 22 2.00 40.27 -6.90
C PRO A 22 3.51 40.10 -6.86
N LEU A 23 3.99 38.96 -6.37
CA LEU A 23 5.41 38.64 -6.29
C LEU A 23 6.01 38.42 -7.69
N VAL A 24 5.25 37.81 -8.60
CA VAL A 24 5.62 37.69 -10.02
C VAL A 24 5.73 39.07 -10.66
N VAL A 25 4.74 39.95 -10.46
CA VAL A 25 4.78 41.32 -10.99
C VAL A 25 5.99 42.10 -10.46
N LEU A 26 6.25 42.01 -9.15
CA LEU A 26 7.41 42.64 -8.52
C LEU A 26 8.74 42.14 -9.13
N SER A 27 8.84 40.84 -9.43
CA SER A 27 10.05 40.28 -10.05
C SER A 27 10.33 40.86 -11.44
N MET A 28 9.31 41.23 -12.21
CA MET A 28 9.47 41.84 -13.53
C MET A 28 10.08 43.25 -13.45
N VAL A 29 9.78 43.99 -12.40
CA VAL A 29 10.35 45.33 -12.17
C VAL A 29 11.86 45.23 -11.94
N PHE A 30 12.29 44.35 -11.03
CA PHE A 30 13.72 44.13 -10.77
C PHE A 30 14.46 43.56 -11.99
N TYR A 31 13.80 42.67 -12.73
CA TYR A 31 14.35 42.15 -13.98
C TYR A 31 14.57 43.25 -15.01
N TYR A 32 13.59 44.14 -15.24
CA TYR A 32 13.73 45.29 -16.14
C TYR A 32 14.89 46.20 -15.73
N LEU A 33 14.99 46.57 -14.45
CA LEU A 33 16.07 47.42 -13.94
C LEU A 33 17.46 46.78 -14.15
N SER A 34 17.55 45.45 -14.03
CA SER A 34 18.81 44.73 -14.26
C SER A 34 19.27 44.77 -15.72
N LEU A 35 18.34 44.87 -16.69
CA LEU A 35 18.68 44.90 -18.13
C LEU A 35 19.31 46.23 -18.57
N ASP A 36 19.02 47.35 -17.89
CA ASP A 36 19.54 48.67 -18.26
C ASP A 36 20.94 48.94 -17.71
N LEU A 37 21.30 48.34 -16.57
CA LEU A 37 22.61 48.59 -15.93
C LEU A 37 23.83 48.24 -16.80
N PRO A 38 23.86 47.15 -17.59
CA PRO A 38 24.97 46.89 -18.51
C PRO A 38 25.21 48.03 -19.51
N LYS A 39 24.15 48.68 -20.01
CA LYS A 39 24.26 49.87 -20.87
C LYS A 39 24.90 51.03 -20.13
N MET A 40 24.43 51.32 -18.90
CA MET A 40 25.00 52.40 -18.08
C MET A 40 26.48 52.16 -17.78
N ILE A 41 26.85 50.93 -17.43
CA ILE A 41 28.24 50.50 -17.18
C ILE A 41 29.11 50.69 -18.43
N ILE A 42 28.62 50.37 -19.62
CA ILE A 42 29.40 50.50 -20.86
C ILE A 42 29.54 51.96 -21.28
N ASN A 43 28.44 52.71 -21.30
CA ASN A 43 28.42 54.07 -21.84
C ASN A 43 29.16 55.05 -20.94
N GLN A 44 28.94 54.98 -19.62
CA GLN A 44 29.45 56.00 -18.69
C GLN A 44 30.89 55.68 -18.25
N PRO A 45 31.16 54.71 -17.36
CA PRO A 45 32.53 54.50 -16.88
C PRO A 45 33.44 53.83 -17.92
N ILE A 46 32.98 52.94 -18.82
CA ILE A 46 33.89 52.28 -19.78
C ILE A 46 34.24 53.19 -20.95
N GLN A 47 33.26 53.76 -21.65
CA GLN A 47 33.51 54.69 -22.76
C GLN A 47 33.87 56.11 -22.31
N GLY A 48 33.66 56.45 -21.03
CA GLY A 48 34.01 57.75 -20.48
C GLY A 48 32.98 58.85 -20.75
N GLN A 49 31.76 58.52 -21.20
CA GLN A 49 30.70 59.52 -21.35
C GLN A 49 30.36 60.10 -19.97
N GLY A 50 30.50 61.43 -19.81
CA GLY A 50 30.32 62.12 -18.52
C GLY A 50 31.61 62.29 -17.69
N PHE A 51 32.74 61.73 -18.13
CA PHE A 51 34.04 61.80 -17.44
C PHE A 51 35.14 62.45 -18.31
N ALA A 52 34.81 63.54 -19.01
CA ALA A 52 35.67 64.14 -20.04
C ALA A 52 36.87 64.96 -19.48
N SER A 53 36.88 65.30 -18.20
CA SER A 53 37.93 66.07 -17.54
C SER A 53 38.51 65.34 -16.31
N PRO A 54 39.80 65.51 -15.97
CA PRO A 54 40.38 64.96 -14.75
C PRO A 54 39.64 65.48 -13.52
N GLY A 55 39.09 64.59 -12.68
CA GLY A 55 38.27 64.94 -11.52
C GLY A 55 36.76 65.08 -11.77
N ALA A 56 36.28 64.76 -12.99
CA ALA A 56 34.84 64.71 -13.26
C ALA A 56 34.15 63.61 -12.44
N THR A 57 33.01 63.94 -11.84
CA THR A 57 32.16 63.02 -11.07
C THR A 57 30.80 62.82 -11.75
N ALA A 58 30.19 61.65 -11.57
CA ALA A 58 28.82 61.38 -12.00
C ALA A 58 27.90 61.07 -10.81
N ASP A 59 26.63 61.48 -10.91
CA ASP A 59 25.64 61.29 -9.84
C ASP A 59 25.12 59.85 -9.83
N PHE A 60 25.51 59.07 -8.83
CA PHE A 60 25.00 57.72 -8.59
C PHE A 60 23.67 57.76 -7.81
N LEU A 61 22.71 56.89 -8.19
CA LEU A 61 21.36 56.80 -7.62
C LEU A 61 20.50 58.06 -7.75
N ARG A 62 20.81 58.98 -8.67
CA ARG A 62 19.98 60.16 -8.90
C ARG A 62 18.56 59.76 -9.32
N VAL A 63 17.58 60.09 -8.49
CA VAL A 63 16.16 59.82 -8.79
C VAL A 63 15.56 61.09 -9.36
N HIS A 64 15.47 61.13 -10.69
CA HIS A 64 14.89 62.25 -11.42
C HIS A 64 13.60 61.79 -12.10
N VAL A 65 12.46 62.31 -11.66
CA VAL A 65 11.15 62.00 -12.23
C VAL A 65 10.80 63.15 -13.18
N ALA A 66 10.87 62.87 -14.49
CA ALA A 66 10.39 63.78 -15.53
C ALA A 66 9.00 63.33 -15.99
N LEU A 67 7.99 64.17 -15.80
CA LEU A 67 6.66 63.89 -16.33
C LEU A 67 6.66 64.08 -17.86
N PRO A 68 5.92 63.25 -18.63
CA PRO A 68 5.76 63.42 -20.06
C PRO A 68 5.26 64.83 -20.40
N GLU A 69 5.66 65.38 -21.56
CA GLU A 69 5.28 66.74 -21.98
C GLU A 69 3.75 66.98 -21.98
N PHE A 70 2.94 65.93 -22.20
CA PHE A 70 1.47 66.04 -22.14
C PHE A 70 0.89 66.27 -20.72
N VAL A 71 1.70 66.05 -19.67
CA VAL A 71 1.35 66.28 -18.25
C VAL A 71 2.15 67.47 -17.69
N GLY A 72 2.48 68.45 -18.54
CA GLY A 72 3.05 69.74 -18.14
C GLY A 72 4.58 69.78 -18.02
N GLY A 73 5.30 68.70 -18.38
CA GLY A 73 6.76 68.72 -18.52
C GLY A 73 7.55 69.02 -17.24
N TYR A 74 6.90 69.00 -16.07
CA TYR A 74 7.58 69.23 -14.79
C TYR A 74 8.50 68.07 -14.47
N ALA A 75 9.75 68.43 -14.17
CA ALA A 75 10.77 67.50 -13.68
C ALA A 75 11.11 67.85 -12.24
N PHE A 76 11.07 66.86 -11.35
CA PHE A 76 11.52 67.03 -9.97
C PHE A 76 12.56 65.97 -9.62
N THR A 77 13.67 66.41 -9.06
CA THR A 77 14.74 65.55 -8.56
C THR A 77 14.40 65.18 -7.12
N VAL A 78 14.04 63.91 -6.89
CA VAL A 78 13.66 63.40 -5.57
C VAL A 78 14.90 63.14 -4.71
N PHE A 79 16.02 62.79 -5.35
CA PHE A 79 17.31 62.55 -4.70
C PHE A 79 18.43 62.97 -5.65
N GLU A 80 19.31 63.87 -5.21
CA GLU A 80 20.39 64.41 -6.05
C GLU A 80 21.49 63.38 -6.36
N GLY A 81 21.58 62.31 -5.56
CA GLY A 81 22.55 61.23 -5.77
C GLY A 81 23.87 61.45 -5.02
N PHE A 82 24.82 60.54 -5.25
CA PHE A 82 26.19 60.64 -4.74
C PHE A 82 27.14 60.92 -5.90
N ALA A 83 27.93 61.99 -5.82
CA ALA A 83 28.96 62.28 -6.79
C ALA A 83 30.13 61.29 -6.64
N LEU A 84 30.33 60.44 -7.64
CA LEU A 84 31.39 59.43 -7.64
C LEU A 84 32.38 59.65 -8.77
N GLU A 85 33.66 59.40 -8.50
CA GLU A 85 34.69 59.33 -9.53
C GLU A 85 34.46 58.11 -10.45
N ARG A 86 35.09 58.10 -11.63
CA ARG A 86 34.87 57.10 -12.69
C ARG A 86 34.98 55.64 -12.20
N THR A 87 36.00 55.34 -11.39
CA THR A 87 36.24 53.99 -10.86
C THR A 87 35.21 53.60 -9.80
N ASP A 88 34.92 54.51 -8.88
CA ASP A 88 33.93 54.28 -7.82
C ASP A 88 32.52 54.14 -8.39
N TYR A 89 32.19 54.93 -9.42
CA TYR A 89 30.93 54.84 -10.14
C TYR A 89 30.75 53.49 -10.86
N LEU A 90 31.83 52.97 -11.48
CA LEU A 90 31.84 51.63 -12.07
C LEU A 90 31.57 50.55 -11.01
N ILE A 91 32.26 50.62 -9.87
CA ILE A 91 32.09 49.67 -8.76
C ILE A 91 30.65 49.75 -8.23
N ALA A 92 30.11 50.95 -8.02
CA ALA A 92 28.76 51.15 -7.52
C ALA A 92 27.68 50.59 -8.47
N LEU A 93 27.78 50.85 -9.78
CA LEU A 93 26.87 50.28 -10.78
C LEU A 93 26.96 48.75 -10.84
N THR A 94 28.18 48.20 -10.78
CA THR A 94 28.39 46.75 -10.81
C THR A 94 27.84 46.08 -9.54
N LEU A 95 28.04 46.68 -8.37
CA LEU A 95 27.48 46.19 -7.11
C LEU A 95 25.95 46.26 -7.09
N THR A 96 25.35 47.32 -7.64
CA THR A 96 23.87 47.38 -7.70
C THR A 96 23.31 46.41 -8.74
N PHE A 97 24.03 46.16 -9.85
CA PHE A 97 23.67 45.10 -10.79
C PHE A 97 23.67 43.73 -10.10
N LEU A 98 24.72 43.42 -9.33
CA LEU A 98 24.76 42.21 -8.51
C LEU A 98 23.62 42.16 -7.48
N ALA A 99 23.34 43.25 -6.78
CA ALA A 99 22.26 43.33 -5.81
C ALA A 99 20.88 43.07 -6.43
N LEU A 100 20.58 43.65 -7.60
CA LEU A 100 19.34 43.41 -8.34
C LEU A 100 19.21 41.96 -8.78
N ILE A 101 20.30 41.34 -9.26
CA ILE A 101 20.32 39.90 -9.60
C ILE A 101 19.99 39.05 -8.37
N ILE A 102 20.60 39.34 -7.21
CA ILE A 102 20.34 38.62 -5.96
C ILE A 102 18.88 38.77 -5.53
N ILE A 103 18.35 40.00 -5.52
CA ILE A 103 16.94 40.27 -5.15
C ILE A 103 15.99 39.53 -6.09
N SER A 104 16.19 39.64 -7.40
CA SER A 104 15.40 38.92 -8.40
C SER A 104 15.50 37.40 -8.21
N GLY A 105 16.69 36.88 -7.90
CA GLY A 105 16.93 35.48 -7.60
C GLY A 105 16.20 34.99 -6.35
N LEU A 106 16.20 35.77 -5.27
CA LEU A 106 15.47 35.46 -4.02
C LEU A 106 13.95 35.48 -4.22
N ILE A 107 13.45 36.45 -4.99
CA ILE A 107 12.02 36.51 -5.36
C ILE A 107 11.65 35.27 -6.18
N LYS A 108 12.45 34.92 -7.19
CA LYS A 108 12.27 33.72 -8.02
C LYS A 108 12.29 32.44 -7.16
N LEU A 109 13.22 32.32 -6.22
CA LEU A 109 13.28 31.20 -5.28
C LEU A 109 11.98 31.10 -4.48
N ARG A 110 11.50 32.22 -3.93
CA ARG A 110 10.27 32.26 -3.15
C ARG A 110 9.04 31.86 -3.96
N ILE A 111 8.89 32.36 -5.19
CA ILE A 111 7.82 31.97 -6.12
C ILE A 111 7.87 30.46 -6.37
N ASN A 112 9.07 29.92 -6.65
CA ASN A 112 9.25 28.50 -6.96
C ASN A 112 8.97 27.58 -5.77
N THR A 113 9.29 27.99 -4.54
CA THR A 113 8.94 27.21 -3.35
C THR A 113 7.43 27.25 -3.09
N MET A 114 6.80 28.43 -3.22
CA MET A 114 5.36 28.58 -3.01
C MET A 114 4.55 27.78 -4.04
N LYS A 115 4.94 27.80 -5.33
CA LYS A 115 4.27 26.99 -6.37
C LYS A 115 4.39 25.49 -6.09
N GLY A 116 5.56 25.03 -5.62
CA GLY A 116 5.79 23.62 -5.30
C GLY A 116 4.92 23.13 -4.15
N TRP A 117 4.85 23.90 -3.06
CA TRP A 117 3.98 23.57 -1.92
C TRP A 117 2.49 23.57 -2.29
N MET A 118 2.06 24.51 -3.12
CA MET A 118 0.70 24.54 -3.66
C MET A 118 0.40 23.28 -4.49
N GLY A 119 1.34 22.87 -5.36
CA GLY A 119 1.24 21.64 -6.17
C GLY A 119 1.08 20.39 -5.31
N GLU A 120 1.95 20.21 -4.31
CA GLU A 120 1.89 19.08 -3.37
C GLU A 120 0.58 19.03 -2.57
N ARG A 121 0.08 20.18 -2.13
CA ARG A 121 -1.20 20.26 -1.42
C ARG A 121 -2.37 19.84 -2.31
N MET A 122 -2.37 20.28 -3.56
CA MET A 122 -3.40 19.90 -4.53
C MET A 122 -3.30 18.43 -4.93
N LEU A 123 -2.08 17.88 -5.03
CA LEU A 123 -1.85 16.45 -5.24
C LEU A 123 -2.41 15.63 -4.08
N ARG A 124 -2.10 16.02 -2.85
CA ARG A 124 -2.64 15.42 -1.62
C ARG A 124 -4.18 15.46 -1.61
N ARG A 125 -4.79 16.59 -1.99
CA ARG A 125 -6.24 16.75 -2.13
C ARG A 125 -6.83 15.76 -3.14
N LEU A 126 -6.24 15.70 -4.34
CA LEU A 126 -6.74 14.84 -5.41
C LEU A 126 -6.64 13.36 -5.05
N ARG A 127 -5.50 12.93 -4.48
CA ARG A 127 -5.32 11.55 -3.98
C ARG A 127 -6.37 11.18 -2.93
N TYR A 128 -6.59 12.06 -1.95
CA TYR A 128 -7.61 11.84 -0.93
C TYR A 128 -9.02 11.79 -1.54
N TYR A 129 -9.35 12.73 -2.42
CA TYR A 129 -10.65 12.78 -3.06
C TYR A 129 -10.95 11.53 -3.89
N LEU A 130 -9.96 10.99 -4.63
CA LEU A 130 -10.10 9.74 -5.38
C LEU A 130 -10.25 8.53 -4.44
N PHE A 131 -9.49 8.48 -3.36
CA PHE A 131 -9.61 7.42 -2.35
C PHE A 131 -10.99 7.44 -1.68
N ASP A 132 -11.44 8.61 -1.24
CA ASP A 132 -12.77 8.85 -0.70
C ASP A 132 -13.86 8.44 -1.70
N HIS A 133 -13.67 8.72 -2.99
CA HIS A 133 -14.59 8.31 -4.05
C HIS A 133 -14.71 6.80 -4.21
N ILE A 134 -13.58 6.07 -4.14
CA ILE A 134 -13.57 4.60 -4.23
C ILE A 134 -14.45 4.00 -3.13
N LEU A 135 -14.39 4.53 -1.90
CA LEU A 135 -15.20 4.01 -0.78
C LEU A 135 -16.72 4.11 -1.03
N ARG A 136 -17.16 4.85 -2.05
CA ARG A 136 -18.57 5.08 -2.42
C ARG A 136 -19.02 4.23 -3.60
N PHE A 137 -18.13 3.40 -4.15
CA PHE A 137 -18.44 2.57 -5.30
C PHE A 137 -19.38 1.43 -4.89
N PRO A 138 -20.42 1.13 -5.69
CA PRO A 138 -21.20 -0.07 -5.51
C PRO A 138 -20.33 -1.34 -5.61
N LEU A 139 -20.70 -2.38 -4.86
CA LEU A 139 -19.97 -3.66 -4.83
C LEU A 139 -19.77 -4.31 -6.23
N PRO A 140 -20.73 -4.28 -7.17
CA PRO A 140 -20.52 -4.81 -8.52
C PRO A 140 -19.36 -4.13 -9.26
N THR A 141 -19.24 -2.81 -9.14
CA THR A 141 -18.15 -2.04 -9.76
C THR A 141 -16.80 -2.41 -9.18
N PHE A 142 -16.72 -2.63 -7.86
CA PHE A 142 -15.49 -3.07 -7.18
C PHE A 142 -14.97 -4.42 -7.69
N ARG A 143 -15.85 -5.36 -8.03
CA ARG A 143 -15.46 -6.68 -8.55
C ARG A 143 -14.85 -6.61 -9.96
N ARG A 144 -15.19 -5.57 -10.73
CA ARG A 144 -14.70 -5.39 -12.12
C ARG A 144 -13.32 -4.75 -12.19
N VAL A 145 -13.01 -3.82 -11.29
CA VAL A 145 -11.75 -3.09 -11.37
C VAL A 145 -10.65 -3.79 -10.58
N LYS A 146 -9.52 -4.06 -11.22
CA LYS A 146 -8.34 -4.62 -10.55
C LYS A 146 -7.82 -3.64 -9.49
N SER A 147 -7.64 -4.11 -8.26
CA SER A 147 -7.17 -3.25 -7.15
C SER A 147 -5.82 -2.60 -7.41
N ALA A 148 -4.91 -3.30 -8.11
CA ALA A 148 -3.61 -2.75 -8.54
C ALA A 148 -3.74 -1.60 -9.55
N GLU A 149 -4.75 -1.65 -10.42
CA GLU A 149 -5.05 -0.55 -11.33
C GLU A 149 -5.52 0.68 -10.56
N MET A 150 -6.43 0.53 -9.60
CA MET A 150 -6.88 1.65 -8.76
C MET A 150 -5.74 2.26 -7.93
N ALA A 151 -4.87 1.41 -7.37
CA ALA A 151 -3.72 1.86 -6.61
C ALA A 151 -2.72 2.66 -7.47
N THR A 152 -2.40 2.17 -8.67
CA THR A 152 -1.50 2.88 -9.62
C THR A 152 -2.15 4.16 -10.16
N MET A 153 -3.46 4.19 -10.34
CA MET A 153 -4.18 5.41 -10.74
C MET A 153 -4.08 6.50 -9.67
N ILE A 154 -4.30 6.18 -8.40
CA ILE A 154 -4.18 7.15 -7.29
C ILE A 154 -2.72 7.57 -7.05
N LYS A 155 -1.78 6.63 -7.18
CA LYS A 155 -0.37 6.88 -6.87
C LYS A 155 0.38 7.50 -8.05
N ASP A 156 0.48 6.80 -9.16
CA ASP A 156 1.44 7.06 -10.24
C ASP A 156 0.84 7.94 -11.36
N GLU A 157 -0.43 7.75 -11.73
CA GLU A 157 -1.04 8.53 -12.83
C GLU A 157 -1.39 9.96 -12.42
N VAL A 158 -1.71 10.15 -11.13
CA VAL A 158 -2.03 11.45 -10.56
C VAL A 158 -0.77 12.23 -10.16
N ASP A 159 0.39 11.59 -10.01
CA ASP A 159 1.65 12.23 -9.59
C ASP A 159 2.06 13.42 -10.50
N PRO A 160 2.07 13.28 -11.84
CA PRO A 160 2.42 14.40 -12.73
C PRO A 160 1.41 15.56 -12.67
N LEU A 161 0.16 15.29 -12.26
CA LEU A 161 -0.85 16.32 -12.09
C LEU A 161 -0.49 17.27 -10.95
N GLY A 162 0.09 16.76 -9.86
CA GLY A 162 0.57 17.56 -8.74
C GLY A 162 1.60 18.59 -9.14
N GLY A 163 2.61 18.14 -9.91
CA GLY A 163 3.64 19.02 -10.48
C GLY A 163 3.03 20.11 -11.36
N PHE A 164 2.16 19.74 -12.30
CA PHE A 164 1.55 20.69 -13.23
C PHE A 164 0.62 21.70 -12.53
N VAL A 165 -0.15 21.30 -11.51
CA VAL A 165 -1.09 22.19 -10.81
C VAL A 165 -0.39 23.41 -10.21
N GLY A 166 0.82 23.23 -9.67
CA GLY A 166 1.65 24.33 -9.17
C GLY A 166 2.04 25.33 -10.27
N GLU A 167 2.24 24.82 -11.49
CA GLU A 167 2.76 25.58 -12.63
C GLU A 167 1.68 26.16 -13.53
N ALA A 168 0.45 25.64 -13.46
CA ALA A 168 -0.63 25.90 -14.40
C ALA A 168 -0.96 27.39 -14.63
N ILE A 169 -0.77 28.26 -13.63
CA ILE A 169 -1.08 29.69 -13.76
C ILE A 169 0.16 30.55 -13.53
N ILE A 170 0.99 30.19 -12.55
CA ILE A 170 2.14 31.01 -12.15
C ILE A 170 3.25 30.98 -13.20
N THR A 171 3.56 29.80 -13.75
CA THR A 171 4.62 29.64 -14.76
C THR A 171 4.35 30.46 -16.02
N PRO A 172 3.17 30.40 -16.67
CA PRO A 172 2.92 31.20 -17.86
C PRO A 172 2.89 32.70 -17.57
N MET A 173 2.41 33.11 -16.39
CA MET A 173 2.47 34.53 -15.98
C MET A 173 3.91 35.01 -15.78
N TYR A 174 4.75 34.20 -15.13
CA TYR A 174 6.15 34.54 -14.88
C TYR A 174 6.97 34.57 -16.19
N LEU A 175 6.90 33.51 -16.99
CA LEU A 175 7.66 33.41 -18.25
C LEU A 175 7.13 34.36 -19.32
N GLY A 176 5.81 34.50 -19.43
CA GLY A 176 5.18 35.48 -20.31
C GLY A 176 5.53 36.90 -19.90
N GLY A 177 5.48 37.20 -18.61
CA GLY A 177 5.96 38.47 -18.06
C GLY A 177 7.42 38.74 -18.39
N GLN A 178 8.29 37.74 -18.25
CA GLN A 178 9.72 37.87 -18.54
C GLN A 178 9.97 38.15 -20.03
N ALA A 179 9.32 37.39 -20.91
CA ALA A 179 9.42 37.58 -22.36
C ALA A 179 8.87 38.95 -22.80
N LEU A 180 7.72 39.37 -22.28
CA LEU A 180 7.14 40.67 -22.55
C LEU A 180 8.02 41.81 -22.04
N THR A 181 8.60 41.68 -20.85
CA THR A 181 9.51 42.67 -20.28
C THR A 181 10.78 42.81 -21.12
N ALA A 182 11.38 41.69 -21.54
CA ALA A 182 12.56 41.71 -22.41
C ALA A 182 12.25 42.30 -23.79
N LEU A 183 11.11 41.93 -24.40
CA LEU A 183 10.67 42.49 -25.68
C LEU A 183 10.38 43.98 -25.59
N PHE A 184 9.66 44.40 -24.54
CA PHE A 184 9.37 45.82 -24.26
C PHE A 184 10.66 46.61 -24.05
N PHE A 185 11.62 46.07 -23.29
CA PHE A 185 12.93 46.67 -23.12
C PHE A 185 13.65 46.86 -24.46
N ILE A 186 13.72 45.83 -25.31
CA ILE A 186 14.36 45.94 -26.64
C ILE A 186 13.67 46.99 -27.51
N LEU A 187 12.33 47.01 -27.55
CA LEU A 187 11.56 48.00 -28.30
C LEU A 187 11.79 49.43 -27.80
N PHE A 188 11.86 49.61 -26.48
CA PHE A 188 12.13 50.90 -25.86
C PHE A 188 13.55 51.40 -26.15
N GLN A 189 14.54 50.50 -26.22
CA GLN A 189 15.92 50.87 -26.57
C GLN A 189 16.05 51.23 -28.06
N HIS A 190 15.47 50.44 -28.98
CA HIS A 190 15.49 50.76 -30.41
C HIS A 190 14.39 50.03 -31.21
N VAL A 191 13.47 50.79 -31.81
CA VAL A 191 12.28 50.25 -32.50
C VAL A 191 12.62 49.24 -33.60
N TYR A 192 13.64 49.50 -34.43
CA TYR A 192 14.00 48.61 -35.53
C TYR A 192 14.53 47.24 -35.07
N LEU A 193 15.35 47.21 -34.01
CA LEU A 193 15.85 45.95 -33.44
C LEU A 193 14.74 45.21 -32.70
N GLY A 194 13.83 45.94 -32.05
CA GLY A 194 12.61 45.38 -31.48
C GLY A 194 11.68 44.74 -32.51
N MET A 195 11.53 45.32 -33.71
CA MET A 195 10.77 44.71 -34.79
C MET A 195 11.41 43.40 -35.30
N VAL A 196 12.74 43.35 -35.41
CA VAL A 196 13.47 42.12 -35.76
C VAL A 196 13.24 41.03 -34.71
N ALA A 197 13.36 41.38 -33.42
CA ALA A 197 13.10 40.46 -32.31
C ALA A 197 11.66 39.95 -32.31
N PHE A 198 10.69 40.86 -32.45
CA PHE A 198 9.26 40.55 -32.51
C PHE A 198 8.94 39.63 -33.69
N GLY A 199 9.45 39.95 -34.89
CA GLY A 199 9.27 39.13 -36.08
C GLY A 199 9.78 37.69 -35.89
N MET A 200 10.96 37.53 -35.27
CA MET A 200 11.46 36.19 -34.98
C MET A 200 10.61 35.44 -33.94
N VAL A 201 10.17 36.12 -32.87
CA VAL A 201 9.27 35.52 -31.88
C VAL A 201 7.97 35.05 -32.52
N VAL A 202 7.39 35.83 -33.45
CA VAL A 202 6.19 35.45 -34.21
C VAL A 202 6.45 34.22 -35.08
N VAL A 203 7.59 34.17 -35.79
CA VAL A 203 7.97 32.99 -36.58
C VAL A 203 8.07 31.74 -35.71
N GLN A 204 8.73 31.84 -34.54
CA GLN A 204 8.84 30.74 -33.59
C GLN A 204 7.45 30.32 -33.05
N ALA A 205 6.60 31.28 -32.69
CA ALA A 205 5.26 31.03 -32.15
C ALA A 205 4.31 30.37 -33.16
N VAL A 206 4.52 30.53 -34.47
CA VAL A 206 3.68 29.90 -35.51
C VAL A 206 4.25 28.55 -35.96
N VAL A 207 5.56 28.45 -36.17
CA VAL A 207 6.19 27.26 -36.75
C VAL A 207 6.30 26.12 -35.74
N ILE A 208 6.75 26.41 -34.51
CA ILE A 208 7.05 25.38 -33.51
C ILE A 208 5.78 24.61 -33.06
N PRO A 209 4.65 25.26 -32.72
CA PRO A 209 3.45 24.55 -32.29
C PRO A 209 2.88 23.62 -33.37
N LYS A 210 2.89 24.04 -34.65
CA LYS A 210 2.42 23.22 -35.77
C LYS A 210 3.19 21.91 -35.90
N LEU A 211 4.51 21.95 -35.74
CA LEU A 211 5.36 20.75 -35.78
C LEU A 211 5.15 19.82 -34.58
N ARG A 212 4.77 20.38 -33.42
CA ARG A 212 4.54 19.61 -32.17
C ARG A 212 3.22 18.83 -32.16
N LEU A 213 2.21 19.18 -32.96
CA LEU A 213 0.92 18.49 -32.97
C LEU A 213 1.03 16.96 -33.13
N ARG A 214 1.90 16.49 -34.04
CA ARG A 214 2.11 15.05 -34.25
C ARG A 214 2.92 14.39 -33.13
N LEU A 215 3.85 15.14 -32.52
CA LEU A 215 4.63 14.66 -31.38
C LEU A 215 3.73 14.36 -30.16
N LEU A 216 2.69 15.18 -29.96
CA LEU A 216 1.70 15.00 -28.89
C LEU A 216 0.88 13.72 -29.07
N GLN A 217 0.44 13.44 -30.30
CA GLN A 217 -0.28 12.21 -30.62
C GLN A 217 0.56 10.97 -30.29
N LEU A 218 1.84 10.96 -30.72
CA LEU A 218 2.78 9.89 -30.41
C LEU A 218 3.06 9.75 -28.90
N SER A 219 3.09 10.87 -28.17
CA SER A 219 3.26 10.86 -26.71
C SER A 219 2.10 10.13 -26.01
N ARG A 220 0.87 10.38 -26.45
CA ARG A 220 -0.34 9.71 -25.98
C ARG A 220 -0.36 8.23 -26.34
N GLU A 221 -0.09 7.89 -27.61
CA GLU A 221 -0.01 6.51 -28.07
C GLU A 221 1.05 5.70 -27.30
N ARG A 222 2.21 6.31 -27.02
CA ARG A 222 3.27 5.71 -26.21
C ARG A 222 2.81 5.39 -24.80
N GLN A 223 2.08 6.29 -24.14
CA GLN A 223 1.58 6.06 -22.78
C GLN A 223 0.55 4.93 -22.75
N ILE A 224 -0.41 4.93 -23.69
CA ILE A 224 -1.43 3.88 -23.80
C ILE A 224 -0.77 2.51 -24.04
N ALA A 225 0.18 2.43 -24.98
CA ALA A 225 0.90 1.19 -25.28
C ALA A 225 1.72 0.69 -24.08
N ALA A 226 2.35 1.59 -23.31
CA ALA A 226 3.07 1.21 -22.10
C ALA A 226 2.15 0.66 -21.00
N ARG A 227 0.95 1.23 -20.83
CA ARG A 227 -0.05 0.72 -19.88
C ARG A 227 -0.60 -0.64 -20.29
N GLN A 228 -0.92 -0.81 -21.57
CA GLN A 228 -1.36 -2.11 -22.10
C GLN A 228 -0.29 -3.19 -21.91
N LEU A 229 0.99 -2.84 -22.05
CA LEU A 229 2.10 -3.74 -21.77
C LEU A 229 2.12 -4.14 -20.28
N ALA A 230 2.01 -3.18 -19.36
CA ALA A 230 1.97 -3.46 -17.92
C ALA A 230 0.75 -4.31 -17.51
N GLY A 231 -0.44 -4.01 -18.05
CA GLY A 231 -1.64 -4.80 -17.84
C GLY A 231 -1.48 -6.24 -18.32
N ARG A 232 -0.86 -6.44 -19.49
CA ARG A 232 -0.55 -7.78 -20.01
C ARG A 232 0.42 -8.54 -19.12
N VAL A 233 1.45 -7.89 -18.56
CA VAL A 233 2.35 -8.53 -17.59
C VAL A 233 1.57 -9.06 -16.39
N ALA A 234 0.67 -8.24 -15.82
CA ALA A 234 -0.15 -8.67 -14.68
C ALA A 234 -1.04 -9.87 -15.04
N GLU A 235 -1.69 -9.86 -16.21
CA GLU A 235 -2.49 -11.00 -16.67
C GLU A 235 -1.69 -12.29 -16.86
N CYS A 236 -0.48 -12.21 -17.42
CA CYS A 236 0.38 -13.39 -17.57
C CYS A 236 0.85 -13.93 -16.20
N VAL A 237 1.08 -13.06 -15.21
CA VAL A 237 1.44 -13.47 -13.84
C VAL A 237 0.25 -14.11 -13.13
N ASP A 238 -0.93 -13.50 -13.22
CA ASP A 238 -2.17 -14.03 -12.64
C ASP A 238 -2.54 -15.39 -13.28
N GLY A 239 -2.31 -15.54 -14.59
CA GLY A 239 -2.59 -16.75 -15.37
C GLY A 239 -1.41 -17.71 -15.52
N VAL A 240 -0.36 -17.59 -14.71
CA VAL A 240 0.91 -18.32 -14.90
C VAL A 240 0.72 -19.84 -14.87
N VAL A 241 -0.22 -20.32 -14.06
CA VAL A 241 -0.58 -21.75 -13.98
C VAL A 241 -1.12 -22.23 -15.32
N GLU A 242 -2.06 -21.50 -15.93
CA GLU A 242 -2.63 -21.85 -17.23
C GLU A 242 -1.57 -21.86 -18.33
N ILE A 243 -0.64 -20.90 -18.30
CA ILE A 243 0.46 -20.79 -19.26
C ILE A 243 1.39 -22.01 -19.18
N HIS A 244 1.75 -22.42 -17.95
CA HIS A 244 2.59 -23.59 -17.74
C HIS A 244 1.86 -24.90 -18.01
N ALA A 245 0.60 -25.02 -17.58
CA ALA A 245 -0.20 -26.22 -17.76
C ALA A 245 -0.45 -26.55 -19.24
N HIS A 246 -0.53 -25.53 -20.10
CA HIS A 246 -0.83 -25.67 -21.53
C HIS A 246 0.37 -25.43 -22.46
N ASP A 247 1.59 -25.30 -21.93
CA ASP A 247 2.82 -25.02 -22.71
C ASP A 247 2.71 -23.79 -23.65
N THR A 248 1.96 -22.78 -23.25
CA THR A 248 1.73 -21.57 -24.09
C THR A 248 2.79 -20.48 -23.87
N ALA A 249 3.84 -20.76 -23.09
CA ALA A 249 4.88 -19.78 -22.75
C ALA A 249 5.56 -19.16 -23.98
N ASN A 250 5.76 -19.93 -25.06
CA ASN A 250 6.35 -19.40 -26.30
C ASN A 250 5.41 -18.47 -27.06
N TYR A 251 4.10 -18.72 -27.03
CA TYR A 251 3.10 -17.82 -27.58
C TYR A 251 3.10 -16.48 -26.82
N GLU A 252 3.08 -16.54 -25.49
CA GLU A 252 3.13 -15.36 -24.62
C GLU A 252 4.43 -14.55 -24.84
N ARG A 253 5.59 -15.22 -24.99
CA ARG A 253 6.85 -14.55 -25.36
C ARG A 253 6.78 -13.85 -26.71
N ALA A 254 6.20 -14.48 -27.73
CA ALA A 254 6.06 -13.90 -29.06
C ALA A 254 5.13 -12.68 -29.05
N GLU A 255 3.98 -12.79 -28.38
CA GLU A 255 3.03 -11.70 -28.21
C GLU A 255 3.65 -10.51 -27.46
N PHE A 256 4.36 -10.78 -26.37
CA PHE A 256 5.07 -9.77 -25.59
C PHE A 256 6.14 -9.04 -26.42
N SER A 257 6.93 -9.80 -27.18
CA SER A 257 7.94 -9.26 -28.11
C SER A 257 7.31 -8.33 -29.16
N ALA A 258 6.17 -8.70 -29.74
CA ALA A 258 5.45 -7.87 -30.71
C ALA A 258 4.98 -6.54 -30.08
N ARG A 259 4.46 -6.57 -28.85
CA ARG A 259 4.06 -5.36 -28.10
C ARG A 259 5.24 -4.44 -27.79
N LEU A 260 6.37 -5.01 -27.38
CA LEU A 260 7.63 -4.27 -27.19
C LEU A 260 8.10 -3.60 -28.49
N GLY A 261 8.04 -4.32 -29.61
CA GLY A 261 8.38 -3.78 -30.93
C GLY A 261 7.52 -2.58 -31.32
N ARG A 262 6.20 -2.67 -31.14
CA ARG A 262 5.28 -1.53 -31.38
C ARG A 262 5.63 -0.33 -30.50
N LEU A 263 5.89 -0.56 -29.20
CA LEU A 263 6.26 0.51 -28.27
C LEU A 263 7.59 1.15 -28.67
N PHE A 264 8.58 0.37 -29.11
CA PHE A 264 9.86 0.87 -29.60
C PHE A 264 9.68 1.78 -30.82
N LEU A 265 8.89 1.37 -31.82
CA LEU A 265 8.64 2.17 -33.03
C LEU A 265 8.00 3.53 -32.70
N ILE A 266 6.98 3.54 -31.83
CA ILE A 266 6.34 4.78 -31.37
C ILE A 266 7.36 5.68 -30.66
N ARG A 267 8.19 5.12 -29.76
CA ARG A 267 9.23 5.86 -29.06
C ARG A 267 10.29 6.42 -30.00
N PHE A 268 10.68 5.66 -31.02
CA PHE A 268 11.69 6.05 -31.99
C PHE A 268 11.19 7.21 -32.87
N GLU A 269 9.97 7.13 -33.40
CA GLU A 269 9.38 8.24 -34.17
C GLU A 269 9.22 9.50 -33.30
N HIS A 270 8.77 9.32 -32.06
CA HIS A 270 8.68 10.41 -31.08
C HIS A 270 10.06 11.07 -30.85
N PHE A 271 11.12 10.27 -30.69
CA PHE A 271 12.48 10.76 -30.50
C PHE A 271 12.96 11.57 -31.71
N GLN A 272 12.85 11.03 -32.93
CA GLN A 272 13.29 11.73 -34.13
C GLN A 272 12.60 13.09 -34.29
N ARG A 273 11.27 13.14 -34.13
CA ARG A 273 10.51 14.39 -34.22
C ARG A 273 10.92 15.40 -33.15
N LYS A 274 11.10 14.94 -31.90
CA LYS A 274 11.56 15.80 -30.79
C LYS A 274 12.90 16.47 -31.10
N PHE A 275 13.87 15.70 -31.60
CA PHE A 275 15.20 16.24 -31.89
C PHE A 275 15.23 17.13 -33.14
N PHE A 276 14.41 16.85 -34.15
CA PHE A 276 14.23 17.76 -35.29
C PHE A 276 13.68 19.13 -34.86
N ILE A 277 12.67 19.15 -33.98
CA ILE A 277 12.12 20.40 -33.43
C ILE A 277 13.18 21.15 -32.61
N LYS A 278 14.00 20.43 -31.81
CA LYS A 278 15.10 21.02 -31.04
C LYS A 278 16.15 21.65 -31.96
N PHE A 279 16.52 20.97 -33.05
CA PHE A 279 17.43 21.49 -34.05
C PHE A 279 16.89 22.80 -34.65
N LEU A 280 15.64 22.82 -35.11
CA LEU A 280 15.03 24.01 -35.71
C LEU A 280 14.95 25.19 -34.72
N ASN A 281 14.57 24.93 -33.46
CA ASN A 281 14.52 25.96 -32.42
C ASN A 281 15.90 26.58 -32.14
N ASN A 282 16.94 25.75 -32.07
CA ASN A 282 18.31 26.22 -31.87
C ASN A 282 18.79 27.05 -33.06
N LEU A 283 18.47 26.64 -34.29
CA LEU A 283 18.82 27.38 -35.50
C LEU A 283 18.16 28.78 -35.51
N LEU A 284 16.84 28.84 -35.25
CA LEU A 284 16.11 30.12 -35.18
C LEU A 284 16.66 31.04 -34.08
N SER A 285 17.07 30.48 -32.94
CA SER A 285 17.63 31.27 -31.83
C SER A 285 18.96 31.94 -32.19
N GLN A 286 19.76 31.35 -33.08
CA GLN A 286 21.07 31.87 -33.53
C GLN A 286 20.96 32.90 -34.68
N ILE A 287 19.86 32.90 -35.43
CA ILE A 287 19.66 33.86 -36.53
C ILE A 287 19.44 35.28 -35.99
N THR A 288 18.75 35.46 -34.87
CA THR A 288 18.46 36.82 -34.36
C THR A 288 19.70 37.58 -33.90
N PRO A 289 20.66 37.00 -33.12
CA PRO A 289 21.91 37.68 -32.82
C PRO A 289 22.69 38.05 -34.08
N PHE A 290 22.69 37.18 -35.10
CA PHE A 290 23.27 37.50 -36.40
C PHE A 290 22.61 38.75 -37.03
N LEU A 291 21.28 38.83 -37.03
CA LEU A 291 20.55 40.01 -37.51
C LEU A 291 20.84 41.26 -36.66
N PHE A 292 21.01 41.10 -35.34
CA PHE A 292 21.39 42.21 -34.45
C PHE A 292 22.79 42.73 -34.73
N TYR A 293 23.77 41.86 -34.98
CA TYR A 293 25.10 42.30 -35.38
C TYR A 293 25.08 42.99 -36.74
N LEU A 294 24.32 42.47 -37.71
CA LEU A 294 24.21 43.06 -39.04
C LEU A 294 23.51 44.43 -39.02
N VAL A 295 22.30 44.49 -38.47
CA VAL A 295 21.48 45.71 -38.45
C VAL A 295 21.97 46.69 -37.39
N GLY A 296 22.23 46.22 -36.18
CA GLY A 296 22.71 47.03 -35.07
C GLY A 296 24.14 47.53 -35.29
N GLY A 297 25.02 46.71 -35.85
CA GLY A 297 26.37 47.13 -36.24
C GLY A 297 26.35 48.21 -37.32
N TYR A 298 25.51 48.07 -38.35
CA TYR A 298 25.31 49.11 -39.36
C TYR A 298 24.78 50.42 -38.74
N LEU A 299 23.78 50.35 -37.86
CA LEU A 299 23.23 51.52 -37.17
C LEU A 299 24.25 52.21 -36.25
N ALA A 300 25.15 51.44 -35.63
CA ALA A 300 26.24 51.97 -34.84
C ALA A 300 27.27 52.71 -35.71
N ILE A 301 27.62 52.17 -36.89
CA ILE A 301 28.52 52.83 -37.85
C ILE A 301 27.93 54.17 -38.33
N VAL A 302 26.60 54.23 -38.54
CA VAL A 302 25.89 55.46 -38.96
C VAL A 302 25.63 56.42 -37.79
N GLY A 303 26.05 56.07 -36.56
CA GLY A 303 25.89 56.91 -35.37
C GLY A 303 24.46 57.03 -34.84
N ARG A 304 23.56 56.11 -35.25
CA ARG A 304 22.14 56.10 -34.81
C ARG A 304 21.90 55.17 -33.62
N LEU A 305 22.88 54.36 -33.24
CA LEU A 305 22.78 53.42 -32.12
C LEU A 305 24.08 53.45 -31.30
N ASP A 306 23.94 53.58 -29.99
CA ASP A 306 25.06 53.49 -29.08
C ASP A 306 25.52 52.03 -28.90
N ILE A 307 26.82 51.82 -28.75
CA ILE A 307 27.42 50.48 -28.56
C ILE A 307 26.88 49.85 -27.28
N GLY A 308 26.72 50.60 -26.18
CA GLY A 308 26.12 50.04 -24.96
C GLY A 308 24.64 49.69 -25.12
N ALA A 309 23.88 50.43 -25.95
CA ALA A 309 22.50 50.08 -26.28
C ALA A 309 22.42 48.79 -27.11
N LEU A 310 23.35 48.58 -28.06
CA LEU A 310 23.46 47.33 -28.80
C LEU A 310 23.79 46.14 -27.88
N VAL A 311 24.72 46.32 -26.94
CA VAL A 311 25.07 45.27 -25.96
C VAL A 311 23.89 44.96 -25.04
N ALA A 312 23.15 45.97 -24.56
CA ALA A 312 21.95 45.76 -23.74
C ALA A 312 20.82 45.06 -24.51
N VAL A 313 20.62 45.38 -25.79
CA VAL A 313 19.66 44.68 -26.65
C VAL A 313 20.06 43.22 -26.87
N ILE A 314 21.35 42.94 -27.09
CA ILE A 314 21.86 41.56 -27.21
C ILE A 314 21.70 40.80 -25.88
N ALA A 315 21.99 41.44 -24.75
CA ALA A 315 21.81 40.86 -23.42
C ALA A 315 20.33 40.55 -23.13
N ALA A 316 19.42 41.48 -23.39
CA ALA A 316 17.98 41.28 -23.23
C ALA A 316 17.43 40.18 -24.17
N TYR A 317 17.94 40.10 -25.41
CA TYR A 317 17.53 39.04 -26.33
C TYR A 317 18.09 37.68 -25.91
N LYS A 318 19.30 37.58 -25.33
CA LYS A 318 19.81 36.31 -24.82
C LYS A 318 18.83 35.64 -23.85
N ASP A 319 18.12 36.44 -23.06
CA ASP A 319 17.16 35.97 -22.06
C ASP A 319 15.73 35.77 -22.62
N LEU A 320 15.46 36.11 -23.89
CA LEU A 320 14.12 36.02 -24.51
C LEU A 320 13.75 34.61 -25.04
N PRO A 321 14.61 33.87 -25.76
CA PRO A 321 14.27 32.52 -26.26
C PRO A 321 13.95 31.50 -25.17
N GLY A 322 14.59 31.59 -24.01
CA GLY A 322 14.40 30.66 -22.90
C GLY A 322 12.94 30.61 -22.41
N PRO A 323 12.37 31.74 -21.94
CA PRO A 323 10.99 31.83 -21.50
C PRO A 323 9.96 31.45 -22.57
N VAL A 324 10.19 31.83 -23.83
CA VAL A 324 9.30 31.45 -24.94
C VAL A 324 9.30 29.94 -25.14
N LYS A 325 10.48 29.30 -25.13
CA LYS A 325 10.59 27.85 -25.22
C LYS A 325 9.91 27.17 -24.04
N GLU A 326 10.16 27.64 -22.81
CA GLU A 326 9.55 27.09 -21.60
C GLU A 326 8.02 27.25 -21.57
N LEU A 327 7.45 28.32 -22.13
CA LEU A 327 6.01 28.46 -22.33
C LEU A 327 5.42 27.40 -23.26
N ILE A 328 6.14 27.05 -24.32
CA ILE A 328 5.71 26.00 -25.25
C ILE A 328 5.83 24.62 -24.57
N ASP A 329 6.87 24.42 -23.77
CA ASP A 329 7.03 23.18 -22.99
C ASP A 329 5.93 23.08 -21.91
N TRP A 330 5.57 24.18 -21.26
CA TRP A 330 4.44 24.27 -20.34
C TRP A 330 3.09 23.94 -21.00
N ASP A 331 2.85 24.39 -22.24
CA ASP A 331 1.62 24.05 -22.97
C ASP A 331 1.53 22.55 -23.27
N GLN A 332 2.68 21.91 -23.55
CA GLN A 332 2.76 20.46 -23.68
C GLN A 332 2.41 19.76 -22.36
N GLU A 333 2.99 20.18 -21.24
CA GLU A 333 2.68 19.62 -19.93
C GLU A 333 1.21 19.82 -19.55
N ARG A 334 0.63 20.98 -19.90
CA ARG A 334 -0.79 21.27 -19.72
C ARG A 334 -1.68 20.28 -20.47
N MET A 335 -1.35 19.97 -21.72
CA MET A 335 -2.10 19.00 -22.52
C MET A 335 -1.97 17.59 -21.95
N ASP A 336 -0.75 17.16 -21.63
CA ASP A 336 -0.49 15.83 -21.05
C ASP A 336 -1.21 15.66 -19.71
N ALA A 337 -1.13 16.65 -18.81
CA ALA A 337 -1.83 16.66 -17.54
C ALA A 337 -3.36 16.68 -17.74
N GLY A 338 -3.85 17.45 -18.71
CA GLY A 338 -5.28 17.50 -19.04
C GLY A 338 -5.82 16.14 -19.50
N ILE A 339 -5.09 15.43 -20.37
CA ILE A 339 -5.47 14.09 -20.84
C ILE A 339 -5.48 13.09 -19.67
N LYS A 340 -4.42 13.07 -18.86
CA LYS A 340 -4.32 12.19 -17.68
C LYS A 340 -5.43 12.44 -16.69
N TYR A 341 -5.72 13.71 -16.39
CA TYR A 341 -6.82 14.09 -15.50
C TYR A 341 -8.15 13.57 -16.05
N SER A 342 -8.45 13.79 -17.33
CA SER A 342 -9.69 13.28 -17.95
C SER A 342 -9.80 11.76 -17.88
N GLN A 343 -8.71 11.03 -18.12
CA GLN A 343 -8.67 9.57 -18.00
C GLN A 343 -8.93 9.08 -16.57
N VAL A 344 -8.33 9.74 -15.57
CA VAL A 344 -8.57 9.43 -14.16
C VAL A 344 -10.03 9.71 -13.79
N ILE A 345 -10.57 10.86 -14.20
CA ILE A 345 -11.96 11.20 -13.91
C ILE A 345 -12.93 10.23 -14.60
N GLU A 346 -12.68 9.83 -15.85
CA GLU A 346 -13.50 8.87 -16.60
C GLU A 346 -13.53 7.51 -15.89
N GLN A 347 -12.38 6.99 -15.48
CA GLN A 347 -12.28 5.70 -14.76
C GLN A 347 -13.01 5.72 -13.42
N PHE A 348 -13.09 6.88 -12.76
CA PHE A 348 -13.73 7.05 -11.46
C PHE A 348 -15.17 7.59 -11.56
N SER A 349 -15.66 7.87 -12.76
CA SER A 349 -17.03 8.32 -13.00
C SER A 349 -17.94 7.10 -13.10
N VAL A 350 -18.39 6.61 -11.95
CA VAL A 350 -19.27 5.45 -11.82
C VAL A 350 -20.71 5.91 -11.66
N ASP A 351 -21.65 5.20 -12.28
CA ASP A 351 -23.08 5.41 -12.09
C ASP A 351 -23.53 4.90 -10.71
N ASN A 352 -24.56 5.51 -10.12
CA ASN A 352 -25.15 5.08 -8.83
C ASN A 352 -24.19 5.10 -7.62
N LEU A 353 -23.27 6.07 -7.57
CA LEU A 353 -22.44 6.32 -6.38
C LEU A 353 -23.30 6.54 -5.13
N THR A 354 -22.85 5.98 -4.00
CA THR A 354 -23.48 6.27 -2.70
C THR A 354 -23.45 7.79 -2.43
N PRO A 355 -24.60 8.42 -2.13
CA PRO A 355 -24.66 9.86 -1.87
C PRO A 355 -23.83 10.28 -0.65
N GLU A 356 -23.17 11.45 -0.72
CA GLU A 356 -22.34 11.99 0.38
C GLU A 356 -23.05 12.06 1.74
N PRO A 357 -24.33 12.49 1.84
CA PRO A 357 -25.03 12.52 3.13
C PRO A 357 -25.16 11.16 3.79
N GLN A 358 -25.13 10.06 3.02
CA GLN A 358 -25.21 8.70 3.57
C GLN A 358 -23.88 8.26 4.20
N LEU A 359 -22.77 8.94 3.90
CA LEU A 359 -21.44 8.64 4.46
C LEU A 359 -21.06 9.60 5.60
N ALA A 360 -21.98 10.48 5.97
CA ALA A 360 -21.74 11.46 7.02
C ALA A 360 -21.43 10.76 8.35
N LEU A 361 -20.46 11.32 9.08
CA LEU A 361 -20.18 10.90 10.45
C LEU A 361 -21.38 11.23 11.34
N ILE A 362 -21.86 10.24 12.08
CA ILE A 362 -22.92 10.40 13.08
C ILE A 362 -22.36 9.97 14.43
N GLU A 363 -22.32 10.89 15.39
CA GLU A 363 -21.76 10.63 16.72
C GLU A 363 -22.61 9.60 17.49
N THR A 364 -23.93 9.78 17.49
CA THR A 364 -24.90 8.92 18.18
C THR A 364 -26.01 8.48 17.22
N PRO A 365 -25.77 7.44 16.39
CA PRO A 365 -26.81 6.91 15.52
C PRO A 365 -27.85 6.15 16.36
N GLU A 366 -29.12 6.43 16.12
CA GLU A 366 -30.22 5.63 16.64
C GLU A 366 -30.27 4.31 15.88
N LEU A 367 -30.11 3.19 16.60
CA LEU A 367 -30.12 1.85 16.04
C LEU A 367 -31.47 1.19 16.35
N PRO A 368 -32.10 0.50 15.38
CA PRO A 368 -33.36 -0.17 15.61
C PRO A 368 -33.12 -1.37 16.53
N SER A 369 -33.81 -1.41 17.67
CA SER A 369 -33.76 -2.55 18.61
C SER A 369 -35.05 -3.39 18.60
N THR A 370 -36.13 -2.87 18.02
CA THR A 370 -37.47 -3.48 17.99
C THR A 370 -38.15 -3.19 16.65
N GLY A 371 -39.14 -3.99 16.26
CA GLY A 371 -39.89 -3.82 15.02
C GLY A 371 -39.69 -5.01 14.08
N SER A 372 -39.82 -4.79 12.77
CA SER A 372 -39.64 -5.81 11.75
C SER A 372 -38.69 -5.35 10.64
N LEU A 373 -38.04 -6.32 9.98
CA LEU A 373 -37.43 -6.16 8.67
C LEU A 373 -38.51 -6.41 7.62
N ARG A 374 -38.77 -5.42 6.77
CA ARG A 374 -39.78 -5.50 5.71
C ARG A 374 -39.15 -5.27 4.34
N ALA A 375 -39.36 -6.22 3.44
CA ALA A 375 -39.11 -6.07 2.01
C ALA A 375 -40.45 -5.85 1.29
N ASN A 376 -40.55 -4.80 0.50
CA ASN A 376 -41.74 -4.49 -0.30
C ASN A 376 -41.40 -4.43 -1.79
N HIS A 377 -41.78 -5.48 -2.51
CA HIS A 377 -41.57 -5.66 -3.96
C HIS A 377 -40.14 -5.35 -4.40
N VAL A 378 -39.17 -5.88 -3.64
CA VAL A 378 -37.75 -5.62 -3.85
C VAL A 378 -37.25 -6.38 -5.06
N SER A 379 -36.62 -5.65 -5.99
CA SER A 379 -35.95 -6.26 -7.14
C SER A 379 -34.53 -5.75 -7.27
N LEU A 380 -33.65 -6.60 -7.78
CA LEU A 380 -32.28 -6.28 -8.13
C LEU A 380 -32.01 -6.74 -9.55
N LEU A 381 -31.62 -5.79 -10.39
CA LEU A 381 -31.10 -6.04 -11.72
C LEU A 381 -29.59 -6.26 -11.62
N ASP A 382 -29.09 -7.26 -12.32
CA ASP A 382 -27.66 -7.31 -12.63
C ASP A 382 -27.30 -6.27 -13.70
N GLU A 383 -26.02 -6.22 -14.03
CA GLU A 383 -25.48 -5.25 -14.98
C GLU A 383 -25.89 -5.55 -16.44
N SER A 384 -26.42 -6.74 -16.72
CA SER A 384 -27.03 -7.09 -18.02
C SER A 384 -28.49 -6.65 -18.13
N GLY A 385 -29.07 -6.16 -17.02
CA GLY A 385 -30.49 -5.85 -16.90
C GLY A 385 -31.35 -7.09 -16.60
N THR A 386 -30.74 -8.22 -16.25
CA THR A 386 -31.46 -9.43 -15.83
C THR A 386 -31.84 -9.29 -14.36
N LYS A 387 -33.08 -9.65 -14.02
CA LYS A 387 -33.53 -9.64 -12.62
C LYS A 387 -32.96 -10.84 -11.89
N VAL A 388 -32.05 -10.59 -10.95
CA VAL A 388 -31.49 -11.62 -10.06
C VAL A 388 -32.35 -11.79 -8.81
N VAL A 389 -32.99 -10.71 -8.37
CA VAL A 389 -34.08 -10.71 -7.39
C VAL A 389 -35.27 -10.01 -8.04
N ASP A 390 -36.45 -10.62 -7.99
CA ASP A 390 -37.65 -10.15 -8.71
C ASP A 390 -38.86 -10.07 -7.78
N GLY A 391 -39.16 -8.86 -7.31
CA GLY A 391 -40.41 -8.53 -6.63
C GLY A 391 -40.58 -9.18 -5.26
N VAL A 392 -39.49 -9.50 -4.57
CA VAL A 392 -39.52 -10.19 -3.27
C VAL A 392 -40.18 -9.32 -2.20
N SER A 393 -41.17 -9.90 -1.51
CA SER A 393 -41.88 -9.24 -0.41
C SER A 393 -42.00 -10.19 0.79
N PHE A 394 -41.52 -9.76 1.95
CA PHE A 394 -41.63 -10.50 3.20
C PHE A 394 -41.55 -9.55 4.40
N GLU A 395 -41.97 -10.03 5.56
CA GLU A 395 -41.82 -9.33 6.84
C GLU A 395 -41.34 -10.32 7.90
N ALA A 396 -40.28 -9.96 8.62
CA ALA A 396 -39.70 -10.76 9.69
C ALA A 396 -39.48 -9.90 10.93
N ALA A 397 -39.87 -10.38 12.11
CA ALA A 397 -39.69 -9.62 13.35
C ALA A 397 -38.21 -9.58 13.77
N LEU A 398 -37.78 -8.50 14.44
CA LEU A 398 -36.38 -8.29 14.84
C LEU A 398 -35.90 -9.16 16.01
N ASP A 399 -36.75 -10.05 16.51
CA ASP A 399 -36.46 -11.07 17.51
C ASP A 399 -36.49 -12.51 16.96
N GLN A 400 -36.84 -12.69 15.67
CA GLN A 400 -36.96 -13.99 15.00
C GLN A 400 -35.70 -14.39 14.23
N HIS A 401 -35.48 -15.70 14.14
CA HIS A 401 -34.45 -16.30 13.30
C HIS A 401 -35.08 -16.77 11.97
N VAL A 402 -34.53 -16.29 10.87
CA VAL A 402 -35.02 -16.54 9.51
C VAL A 402 -33.99 -17.30 8.69
N ALA A 403 -34.38 -18.43 8.13
CA ALA A 403 -33.59 -19.15 7.13
C ALA A 403 -33.97 -18.69 5.72
N ILE A 404 -32.97 -18.52 4.85
CA ILE A 404 -33.16 -18.38 3.40
C ILE A 404 -32.57 -19.63 2.75
N VAL A 405 -33.38 -20.31 1.95
CA VAL A 405 -32.99 -21.53 1.24
C VAL A 405 -33.34 -21.43 -0.24
N GLY A 406 -32.53 -22.02 -1.09
CA GLY A 406 -32.80 -22.09 -2.52
C GLY A 406 -31.68 -22.82 -3.24
N PRO A 407 -31.92 -23.32 -4.47
CA PRO A 407 -30.86 -23.89 -5.29
C PRO A 407 -29.78 -22.83 -5.62
N GLY A 408 -28.61 -23.28 -6.08
CA GLY A 408 -27.56 -22.37 -6.57
C GLY A 408 -28.10 -21.45 -7.67
N GLY A 409 -27.82 -20.14 -7.57
CA GLY A 409 -28.33 -19.12 -8.50
C GLY A 409 -29.79 -18.72 -8.26
N SER A 410 -30.39 -19.06 -7.11
CA SER A 410 -31.76 -18.68 -6.74
C SER A 410 -31.96 -17.19 -6.43
N GLY A 411 -30.90 -16.40 -6.30
CA GLY A 411 -30.96 -15.00 -5.83
C GLY A 411 -30.89 -14.84 -4.30
N SER A 412 -30.69 -15.94 -3.55
CA SER A 412 -30.67 -15.92 -2.08
C SER A 412 -29.52 -15.09 -1.49
N GLY A 413 -28.31 -15.21 -2.05
CA GLY A 413 -27.14 -14.43 -1.59
C GLY A 413 -27.28 -12.95 -1.96
N GLU A 414 -27.84 -12.65 -3.13
CA GLU A 414 -28.16 -11.29 -3.55
C GLU A 414 -29.22 -10.65 -2.66
N LEU A 415 -30.26 -11.39 -2.26
CA LEU A 415 -31.23 -10.94 -1.28
C LEU A 415 -30.58 -10.64 0.08
N ALA A 416 -29.67 -11.49 0.55
CA ALA A 416 -28.91 -11.24 1.77
C ALA A 416 -28.04 -9.97 1.67
N GLN A 417 -27.40 -9.72 0.52
CA GLN A 417 -26.63 -8.50 0.26
C GLN A 417 -27.51 -7.24 0.22
N LEU A 418 -28.73 -7.33 -0.31
CA LEU A 418 -29.71 -6.25 -0.28
C LEU A 418 -30.13 -5.92 1.16
N ILE A 419 -30.46 -6.94 1.96
CA ILE A 419 -30.83 -6.77 3.37
C ILE A 419 -29.66 -6.18 4.18
N ALA A 420 -28.44 -6.61 3.90
CA ALA A 420 -27.22 -6.08 4.52
C ALA A 420 -26.86 -4.66 4.03
N ARG A 421 -27.56 -4.15 3.03
CA ARG A 421 -27.28 -2.89 2.32
C ARG A 421 -25.86 -2.82 1.74
N LEU A 422 -25.37 -3.96 1.26
CA LEU A 422 -24.16 -4.04 0.42
C LEU A 422 -24.48 -3.74 -1.05
N GLN A 423 -25.74 -3.88 -1.43
CA GLN A 423 -26.30 -3.43 -2.70
C GLN A 423 -27.60 -2.67 -2.44
N LEU A 424 -27.92 -1.73 -3.33
CA LEU A 424 -29.20 -1.02 -3.30
C LEU A 424 -30.19 -1.72 -4.25
N PRO A 425 -31.48 -1.81 -3.87
CA PRO A 425 -32.49 -2.38 -4.75
C PRO A 425 -32.70 -1.49 -5.99
N SER A 426 -32.91 -2.11 -7.15
CA SER A 426 -33.24 -1.40 -8.39
C SER A 426 -34.68 -0.87 -8.39
N SER A 427 -35.57 -1.55 -7.67
CA SER A 427 -36.95 -1.12 -7.40
C SER A 427 -37.46 -1.72 -6.10
N GLY A 428 -38.53 -1.14 -5.53
CA GLY A 428 -39.09 -1.54 -4.25
C GLY A 428 -38.48 -0.79 -3.08
N GLY A 429 -38.74 -1.27 -1.86
CA GLY A 429 -38.25 -0.66 -0.62
C GLY A 429 -37.84 -1.69 0.43
N LEU A 430 -36.84 -1.34 1.23
CA LEU A 430 -36.35 -2.12 2.36
C LEU A 430 -36.38 -1.26 3.62
N GLU A 431 -37.01 -1.78 4.66
CA GLU A 431 -37.21 -1.07 5.92
C GLU A 431 -36.76 -1.95 7.09
N LEU A 432 -36.04 -1.37 8.05
CA LEU A 432 -35.56 -2.04 9.25
C LEU A 432 -36.02 -1.27 10.50
N GLY A 433 -37.03 -1.80 11.20
CA GLY A 433 -37.53 -1.19 12.44
C GLY A 433 -37.97 0.27 12.28
N GLY A 434 -38.62 0.61 11.17
CA GLY A 434 -39.02 2.00 10.85
C GLY A 434 -38.03 2.76 9.96
N ILE A 435 -36.81 2.25 9.78
CA ILE A 435 -35.74 2.95 9.06
C ILE A 435 -35.68 2.46 7.61
N ASP A 436 -35.88 3.38 6.66
CA ASP A 436 -35.67 3.12 5.22
C ASP A 436 -34.19 2.89 4.93
N LEU A 437 -33.82 1.63 4.69
CA LEU A 437 -32.46 1.21 4.42
C LEU A 437 -31.91 1.78 3.12
N THR A 438 -32.75 2.23 2.18
CA THR A 438 -32.26 2.81 0.91
C THR A 438 -31.73 4.23 1.09
N ARG A 439 -32.19 4.94 2.13
CA ARG A 439 -31.90 6.36 2.37
C ARG A 439 -31.09 6.63 3.63
N ALA A 440 -31.08 5.70 4.57
CA ALA A 440 -30.39 5.88 5.84
C ALA A 440 -28.88 6.17 5.66
N PRO A 441 -28.18 6.72 6.65
CA PRO A 441 -26.72 6.79 6.61
C PRO A 441 -26.06 5.42 6.88
N GLU A 442 -24.88 5.16 6.29
CA GLU A 442 -24.08 3.95 6.55
C GLU A 442 -23.66 3.83 8.01
N ALA A 443 -23.45 4.98 8.67
CA ALA A 443 -23.22 5.03 10.11
C ALA A 443 -24.38 4.41 10.91
N VAL A 444 -25.60 4.34 10.35
CA VAL A 444 -26.74 3.62 10.93
C VAL A 444 -26.79 2.19 10.40
N THR A 445 -26.85 1.99 9.08
CA THR A 445 -27.13 0.67 8.52
C THR A 445 -25.98 -0.30 8.72
N GLY A 446 -24.73 0.13 8.50
CA GLY A 446 -23.57 -0.70 8.77
C GLY A 446 -23.37 -0.99 10.26
N ARG A 447 -24.06 -0.27 11.16
CA ARG A 447 -24.12 -0.57 12.61
C ARG A 447 -25.28 -1.46 13.01
N ALA A 448 -26.43 -1.28 12.39
CA ALA A 448 -27.60 -2.09 12.63
C ALA A 448 -27.46 -3.51 12.05
N THR A 449 -26.68 -3.68 11.00
CA THR A 449 -26.43 -4.98 10.36
C THR A 449 -25.01 -5.50 10.62
N GLY A 450 -24.88 -6.81 10.77
CA GLY A 450 -23.61 -7.52 10.65
C GLY A 450 -23.73 -8.51 9.49
N TYR A 451 -22.73 -8.58 8.61
CA TYR A 451 -22.75 -9.46 7.46
C TYR A 451 -21.50 -10.33 7.40
N VAL A 452 -21.68 -11.61 7.12
CA VAL A 452 -20.61 -12.56 6.83
C VAL A 452 -20.98 -13.32 5.55
N GLY A 453 -20.20 -13.13 4.49
CA GLY A 453 -20.43 -13.79 3.20
C GLY A 453 -19.69 -15.12 3.07
N ALA A 454 -19.82 -15.76 1.90
CA ALA A 454 -19.19 -17.04 1.59
C ALA A 454 -17.65 -17.02 1.63
N THR A 455 -17.04 -15.83 1.46
CA THR A 455 -15.60 -15.62 1.63
C THR A 455 -15.32 -14.48 2.60
N ALA A 456 -14.37 -14.71 3.52
CA ALA A 456 -13.95 -13.73 4.51
C ALA A 456 -12.63 -13.06 4.11
N TYR A 457 -12.61 -11.73 4.12
CA TYR A 457 -11.39 -10.95 3.95
C TYR A 457 -10.84 -10.49 5.32
N LEU A 458 -9.55 -10.78 5.55
CA LEU A 458 -8.81 -10.30 6.70
C LEU A 458 -7.72 -9.31 6.26
N PHE A 459 -7.63 -8.20 6.99
CA PHE A 459 -6.58 -7.22 6.80
C PHE A 459 -5.24 -7.77 7.29
N PRO A 460 -4.10 -7.36 6.69
CA PRO A 460 -2.76 -7.81 7.06
C PRO A 460 -2.33 -7.22 8.42
N THR A 461 -2.98 -7.71 9.47
CA THR A 461 -2.93 -7.26 10.87
C THR A 461 -3.09 -8.49 11.77
N THR A 462 -3.19 -8.32 13.09
CA THR A 462 -3.38 -9.47 13.99
C THR A 462 -4.80 -10.04 13.90
N VAL A 463 -5.02 -11.25 14.44
CA VAL A 463 -6.37 -11.82 14.62
C VAL A 463 -7.24 -10.88 15.46
N ARG A 464 -6.68 -10.36 16.57
CA ARG A 464 -7.31 -9.37 17.46
C ARG A 464 -7.81 -8.14 16.71
N GLU A 465 -6.93 -7.51 15.94
CA GLU A 465 -7.27 -6.29 15.20
C GLU A 465 -8.35 -6.56 14.14
N ASN A 466 -8.30 -7.72 13.51
CA ASN A 466 -9.34 -8.17 12.60
C ASN A 466 -10.68 -8.38 13.32
N MET A 467 -10.73 -8.97 14.52
CA MET A 467 -11.98 -9.14 15.28
C MET A 467 -12.54 -7.77 15.73
N LEU A 468 -11.68 -6.88 16.21
CA LEU A 468 -12.06 -5.54 16.70
C LEU A 468 -12.36 -4.54 15.58
N TYR A 469 -12.08 -4.86 14.32
CA TYR A 469 -12.26 -3.96 13.18
C TYR A 469 -13.69 -3.41 13.11
N GLY A 470 -14.67 -4.26 13.39
CA GLY A 470 -16.09 -3.93 13.42
C GLY A 470 -16.52 -3.00 14.55
N LEU A 471 -15.60 -2.45 15.36
CA LEU A 471 -15.89 -1.46 16.42
C LEU A 471 -15.27 -0.08 16.13
N LYS A 472 -14.41 0.04 15.10
CA LYS A 472 -13.64 1.26 14.78
C LYS A 472 -14.41 2.19 13.83
N HIS A 473 -15.55 2.72 14.26
CA HIS A 473 -16.43 3.52 13.39
C HIS A 473 -16.25 5.03 13.52
N ARG A 474 -15.86 5.51 14.70
CA ARG A 474 -15.66 6.92 15.00
C ARG A 474 -14.63 7.08 16.11
N PRO A 475 -13.98 8.24 16.22
CA PRO A 475 -13.25 8.57 17.43
C PRO A 475 -14.22 8.66 18.62
N ILE A 476 -13.89 7.96 19.71
CA ILE A 476 -14.62 7.96 20.98
C ILE A 476 -14.10 9.08 21.88
N SER A 477 -12.78 9.22 21.96
CA SER A 477 -12.10 10.26 22.72
C SER A 477 -10.86 10.73 21.96
N PRO A 478 -10.48 12.02 22.07
CA PRO A 478 -9.30 12.54 21.39
C PRO A 478 -8.01 12.01 22.02
N ALA A 479 -6.96 11.87 21.21
CA ALA A 479 -5.62 11.60 21.73
C ALA A 479 -5.08 12.80 22.52
N THR A 480 -4.26 12.52 23.53
CA THR A 480 -3.58 13.56 24.30
C THR A 480 -2.19 13.80 23.72
N TYR A 481 -1.86 15.07 23.43
CA TYR A 481 -0.57 15.47 22.88
C TYR A 481 0.06 16.58 23.70
N GLU A 482 1.36 16.46 23.96
CA GLU A 482 2.13 17.47 24.69
C GLU A 482 3.39 17.91 23.92
N GLY A 483 3.90 19.10 24.23
CA GLY A 483 5.17 19.60 23.71
C GLY A 483 5.25 19.66 22.17
N THR A 484 6.24 18.95 21.61
CA THR A 484 6.51 18.92 20.17
C THR A 484 5.44 18.16 19.38
N ALA A 485 4.87 17.10 19.96
CA ALA A 485 3.83 16.29 19.32
C ALA A 485 2.56 17.12 19.07
N LEU A 486 2.18 17.98 20.00
CA LEU A 486 1.02 18.89 19.84
C LEU A 486 1.22 19.85 18.66
N LYS A 487 2.41 20.44 18.53
CA LYS A 487 2.73 21.34 17.41
C LYS A 487 2.66 20.60 16.07
N GLN A 488 3.17 19.37 16.01
CA GLN A 488 3.11 18.52 14.82
C GLN A 488 1.66 18.15 14.46
N TYR A 489 0.85 17.76 15.45
CA TYR A 489 -0.58 17.47 15.28
C TYR A 489 -1.34 18.69 14.74
N GLN A 490 -1.18 19.87 15.35
CA GLN A 490 -1.83 21.11 14.90
C GLN A 490 -1.37 21.53 13.50
N SER A 491 -0.10 21.29 13.14
CA SER A 491 0.40 21.53 11.78
C SER A 491 -0.24 20.56 10.77
N ARG A 492 -0.31 19.27 11.12
CA ARG A 492 -0.93 18.22 10.30
C ARG A 492 -2.41 18.52 10.07
N LEU A 493 -3.13 18.93 11.11
CA LEU A 493 -4.56 19.28 11.04
C LEU A 493 -4.80 20.49 10.14
N ARG A 494 -4.04 21.58 10.32
CA ARG A 494 -4.11 22.76 9.44
C ARG A 494 -3.88 22.42 7.97
N GLU A 495 -2.88 21.55 7.71
CA GLU A 495 -2.57 21.14 6.35
C GLU A 495 -3.63 20.18 5.78
N ALA A 496 -4.19 19.28 6.60
CA ALA A 496 -5.30 18.41 6.20
C ALA A 496 -6.54 19.23 5.80
N THR A 497 -6.92 20.24 6.60
CA THR A 497 -8.03 21.15 6.29
C THR A 497 -7.77 21.93 5.00
N ARG A 498 -6.55 22.46 4.81
CA ARG A 498 -6.19 23.17 3.57
C ARG A 498 -6.18 22.26 2.35
N ALA A 499 -5.77 21.00 2.49
CA ALA A 499 -5.85 20.00 1.44
C ALA A 499 -7.27 19.43 1.24
N GLY A 500 -8.23 19.71 2.13
CA GLY A 500 -9.57 19.12 2.05
C GLY A 500 -9.58 17.61 2.35
N ASN A 501 -8.60 17.13 3.12
CA ASN A 501 -8.51 15.76 3.58
C ASN A 501 -9.32 15.55 4.88
N CYS A 502 -9.48 14.28 5.27
CA CYS A 502 -10.00 13.91 6.59
C CYS A 502 -9.23 14.64 7.71
N THR A 503 -9.97 15.15 8.68
CA THR A 503 -9.45 15.86 9.86
C THR A 503 -9.53 15.03 11.14
N LEU A 504 -10.10 13.82 11.06
CA LEU A 504 -10.14 12.88 12.17
C LEU A 504 -8.73 12.42 12.51
N ASP A 505 -8.49 12.22 13.80
CA ASP A 505 -7.20 11.81 14.32
C ASP A 505 -7.09 10.29 14.41
N ILE A 506 -6.07 9.72 13.77
CA ILE A 506 -5.87 8.27 13.77
C ILE A 506 -5.40 7.75 15.13
N GLU A 507 -4.71 8.58 15.92
CA GLU A 507 -4.24 8.22 17.27
C GLU A 507 -5.34 8.36 18.34
N ALA A 508 -6.51 8.88 17.98
CA ALA A 508 -7.66 8.94 18.88
C ALA A 508 -8.10 7.53 19.32
N GLN A 509 -8.90 7.43 20.37
CA GLN A 509 -9.47 6.16 20.76
C GLN A 509 -10.58 5.77 19.78
N TRP A 510 -10.33 4.77 18.93
CA TRP A 510 -11.30 4.29 17.94
C TRP A 510 -12.17 3.13 18.42
N LEU A 511 -11.77 2.41 19.48
CA LEU A 511 -12.50 1.23 19.95
C LEU A 511 -13.74 1.64 20.75
N ASP A 512 -14.91 1.39 20.17
CA ASP A 512 -16.22 1.55 20.83
C ASP A 512 -16.53 0.34 21.74
N TYR A 513 -16.09 0.41 23.00
CA TYR A 513 -16.37 -0.64 24.00
C TYR A 513 -17.87 -0.85 24.23
N ALA A 514 -18.65 0.24 24.23
CA ALA A 514 -20.09 0.19 24.46
C ALA A 514 -20.81 -0.57 23.35
N ALA A 515 -20.38 -0.45 22.09
CA ALA A 515 -20.91 -1.24 20.98
C ALA A 515 -20.71 -2.76 21.18
N ALA A 516 -19.63 -3.17 21.84
CA ALA A 516 -19.42 -4.57 22.21
C ALA A 516 -20.12 -4.99 23.52
N GLY A 517 -20.77 -4.06 24.23
CA GLY A 517 -21.41 -4.30 25.51
C GLY A 517 -20.48 -4.31 26.71
N VAL A 518 -19.28 -3.73 26.59
CA VAL A 518 -18.27 -3.71 27.64
C VAL A 518 -17.88 -2.27 27.99
N GLN A 519 -17.26 -2.07 29.16
CA GLN A 519 -16.95 -0.72 29.68
C GLN A 519 -15.50 -0.31 29.42
N ASP A 520 -14.57 -1.26 29.39
CA ASP A 520 -13.14 -1.01 29.32
C ASP A 520 -12.39 -2.10 28.52
N ALA A 521 -11.06 -1.94 28.47
CA ALA A 521 -10.17 -2.85 27.76
C ALA A 521 -10.12 -4.25 28.40
N GLU A 522 -10.23 -4.37 29.73
CA GLU A 522 -10.14 -5.65 30.44
C GLU A 522 -11.39 -6.51 30.18
N ALA A 523 -12.57 -5.90 30.27
CA ALA A 523 -13.83 -6.54 29.89
C ALA A 523 -13.85 -6.88 28.39
N MET A 524 -13.21 -6.08 27.53
CA MET A 524 -13.04 -6.41 26.11
C MET A 524 -12.18 -7.66 25.90
N GLU A 525 -11.11 -7.86 26.68
CA GLU A 525 -10.32 -9.09 26.60
C GLU A 525 -11.17 -10.31 26.93
N GLN A 526 -11.96 -10.27 28.01
CA GLN A 526 -12.87 -11.36 28.37
C GLN A 526 -13.89 -11.62 27.25
N ARG A 527 -14.45 -10.55 26.68
CA ARG A 527 -15.40 -10.64 25.58
C ARG A 527 -14.79 -11.25 24.32
N LEU A 528 -13.53 -10.98 24.01
CA LEU A 528 -12.83 -11.63 22.90
C LEU A 528 -12.71 -13.14 23.13
N LEU A 529 -12.34 -13.57 24.34
CA LEU A 529 -12.25 -14.99 24.69
C LEU A 529 -13.61 -15.70 24.58
N GLU A 530 -14.69 -15.06 25.06
CA GLU A 530 -16.06 -15.58 24.87
C GLU A 530 -16.41 -15.75 23.38
N MET A 531 -16.05 -14.78 22.53
CA MET A 531 -16.28 -14.89 21.09
C MET A 531 -15.50 -16.05 20.47
N LEU A 532 -14.25 -16.27 20.88
CA LEU A 532 -13.43 -17.39 20.37
C LEU A 532 -14.08 -18.74 20.66
N HIS A 533 -14.64 -18.89 21.87
CA HIS A 533 -15.37 -20.08 22.25
C HIS A 533 -16.64 -20.25 21.41
N LEU A 534 -17.42 -19.18 21.27
CA LEU A 534 -18.67 -19.17 20.51
C LEU A 534 -18.46 -19.62 19.05
N VAL A 535 -17.39 -19.13 18.40
CA VAL A 535 -17.08 -19.43 17.00
C VAL A 535 -16.15 -20.65 16.80
N ASP A 536 -15.92 -21.46 17.83
CA ASP A 536 -15.09 -22.68 17.77
C ASP A 536 -13.67 -22.40 17.24
N LEU A 537 -13.06 -21.27 17.63
CA LEU A 537 -11.72 -20.82 17.19
C LEU A 537 -10.66 -20.92 18.30
N GLU A 538 -11.09 -21.19 19.53
CA GLU A 538 -10.25 -21.22 20.72
C GLU A 538 -9.06 -22.18 20.60
N GLU A 539 -9.29 -23.44 20.20
CA GLU A 539 -8.22 -24.44 20.08
C GLU A 539 -7.20 -24.06 19.01
N THR A 540 -7.64 -23.54 17.85
CA THR A 540 -6.73 -23.07 16.79
C THR A 540 -5.82 -21.95 17.32
N LEU A 541 -6.38 -20.95 18.01
CA LEU A 541 -5.57 -19.86 18.55
C LEU A 541 -4.70 -20.30 19.73
N PHE A 542 -5.14 -21.28 20.50
CA PHE A 542 -4.33 -21.87 21.56
C PHE A 542 -3.08 -22.54 20.98
N GLU A 543 -3.23 -23.35 19.92
CA GLU A 543 -2.09 -23.97 19.23
C GLU A 543 -1.16 -22.94 18.59
N ILE A 544 -1.72 -21.91 17.95
CA ILE A 544 -0.93 -20.79 17.41
C ILE A 544 -0.17 -20.08 18.54
N GLY A 545 -0.83 -19.82 19.68
CA GLY A 545 -0.23 -19.19 20.84
C GLY A 545 0.93 -20.00 21.41
N LEU A 546 0.78 -21.32 21.52
CA LEU A 546 1.85 -22.23 21.95
C LEU A 546 3.07 -22.20 21.02
N ARG A 547 2.84 -22.11 19.70
CA ARG A 547 3.91 -22.09 18.68
C ARG A 547 4.51 -20.71 18.47
N SER A 548 3.91 -19.67 19.03
CA SER A 548 4.39 -18.29 18.89
C SER A 548 5.50 -18.00 19.88
N ALA A 549 6.51 -17.26 19.42
CA ALA A 549 7.51 -16.65 20.29
C ALA A 549 6.90 -15.39 20.93
N VAL A 550 7.19 -15.17 22.21
CA VAL A 550 6.60 -14.06 22.97
C VAL A 550 7.71 -13.24 23.59
N SER A 551 7.79 -11.97 23.20
CA SER A 551 8.60 -11.01 23.95
C SER A 551 7.79 -10.59 25.17
N LEU A 552 8.25 -10.95 26.38
CA LEU A 552 7.51 -10.68 27.62
C LEU A 552 7.54 -9.20 28.06
N GLY A 553 8.20 -8.32 27.29
CA GLY A 553 8.19 -6.87 27.52
C GLY A 553 8.65 -6.44 28.91
N GLY A 554 9.38 -7.31 29.63
CA GLY A 554 9.81 -7.09 31.01
C GLY A 554 8.75 -7.37 32.09
N SER A 555 7.70 -8.15 31.82
CA SER A 555 6.69 -8.55 32.83
C SER A 555 7.18 -9.76 33.65
N PRO A 556 7.73 -9.58 34.88
CA PRO A 556 8.41 -10.67 35.59
C PRO A 556 7.44 -11.73 36.11
N GLN A 557 6.17 -11.36 36.32
CA GLN A 557 5.13 -12.27 36.80
C GLN A 557 4.76 -13.33 35.75
N ILE A 558 4.69 -12.93 34.48
CA ILE A 558 4.39 -13.83 33.37
C ILE A 558 5.55 -14.81 33.17
N GLU A 559 6.78 -14.29 33.17
CA GLU A 559 8.00 -15.08 33.08
C GLU A 559 8.04 -16.15 34.18
N GLN A 560 7.85 -15.75 35.44
CA GLN A 560 7.80 -16.68 36.57
C GLN A 560 6.71 -17.73 36.42
N SER A 561 5.55 -17.38 35.85
CA SER A 561 4.46 -18.34 35.67
C SER A 561 4.78 -19.38 34.59
N ILE A 562 5.43 -18.97 33.50
CA ILE A 562 5.92 -19.90 32.47
C ILE A 562 7.03 -20.79 33.03
N LEU A 563 7.95 -20.26 33.83
CA LEU A 563 8.99 -21.04 34.50
C LEU A 563 8.41 -22.03 35.52
N ARG A 564 7.33 -21.66 36.23
CA ARG A 564 6.56 -22.61 37.05
C ARG A 564 5.94 -23.72 36.21
N ALA A 565 5.33 -23.39 35.07
CA ALA A 565 4.81 -24.38 34.13
C ALA A 565 5.90 -25.34 33.62
N ARG A 566 7.09 -24.82 33.31
CA ARG A 566 8.28 -25.61 32.96
C ARG A 566 8.67 -26.57 34.09
N ALA A 567 8.73 -26.08 35.33
CA ALA A 567 9.07 -26.91 36.49
C ALA A 567 8.05 -28.06 36.69
N THR A 568 6.75 -27.76 36.59
CA THR A 568 5.68 -28.76 36.64
C THR A 568 5.75 -29.74 35.48
N MET A 569 6.02 -29.28 34.26
CA MET A 569 6.22 -30.13 33.09
C MET A 569 7.37 -31.12 33.32
N ARG A 570 8.51 -30.64 33.84
CA ARG A 570 9.67 -31.46 34.17
C ARG A 570 9.35 -32.53 35.22
N GLU A 571 8.61 -32.18 36.26
CA GLU A 571 8.17 -33.13 37.28
C GLU A 571 7.28 -34.24 36.69
N ARG A 572 6.31 -33.87 35.83
CA ARG A 572 5.42 -34.82 35.16
C ARG A 572 6.17 -35.74 34.20
N LEU A 573 7.12 -35.20 33.44
CA LEU A 573 8.00 -35.96 32.53
C LEU A 573 8.95 -36.90 33.28
N GLY A 574 9.20 -36.68 34.58
CA GLY A 574 9.99 -37.61 35.41
C GLY A 574 9.29 -38.95 35.70
N ARG A 575 8.01 -39.10 35.34
CA ARG A 575 7.27 -40.37 35.49
C ARG A 575 7.72 -41.37 34.43
N PRO A 576 7.93 -42.66 34.77
CA PRO A 576 8.44 -43.67 33.84
C PRO A 576 7.64 -43.80 32.54
N GLU A 577 6.33 -43.57 32.60
CA GLU A 577 5.41 -43.65 31.46
C GLU A 577 5.57 -42.51 30.44
N LEU A 578 6.14 -41.37 30.86
CA LEU A 578 6.23 -40.14 30.05
C LEU A 578 7.68 -39.73 29.74
N ALA A 579 8.66 -40.34 30.40
CA ALA A 579 10.08 -39.99 30.30
C ALA A 579 10.63 -40.12 28.87
N ASP A 580 10.14 -41.09 28.10
CA ASP A 580 10.60 -41.34 26.74
C ASP A 580 9.90 -40.49 25.67
N LEU A 581 8.95 -39.63 26.06
CA LEU A 581 8.16 -38.81 25.13
C LEU A 581 8.84 -37.49 24.77
N VAL A 582 9.73 -36.98 25.61
CA VAL A 582 10.45 -35.71 25.40
C VAL A 582 11.92 -35.90 25.72
N GLU A 583 12.78 -35.63 24.74
CA GLU A 583 14.21 -35.54 24.96
C GLU A 583 14.54 -34.14 25.46
N GLN A 584 14.88 -34.02 26.75
CA GLN A 584 15.16 -32.74 27.42
C GLN A 584 16.45 -32.09 26.89
N PHE A 585 16.52 -30.76 26.92
CA PHE A 585 17.75 -30.06 26.59
C PHE A 585 18.77 -30.19 27.73
N ASP A 586 19.97 -30.66 27.38
CA ASP A 586 21.13 -30.79 28.25
C ASP A 586 22.35 -30.23 27.50
N VAL A 587 23.06 -29.30 28.14
CA VAL A 587 24.23 -28.64 27.54
C VAL A 587 25.34 -29.63 27.19
N SER A 588 25.42 -30.74 27.93
CA SER A 588 26.47 -31.76 27.80
C SER A 588 26.12 -32.89 26.83
N ARG A 589 24.87 -32.96 26.35
CA ARG A 589 24.39 -34.06 25.50
C ARG A 589 23.91 -33.55 24.14
N TYR A 590 24.04 -34.40 23.14
CA TYR A 590 23.43 -34.20 21.84
C TYR A 590 21.96 -34.63 21.90
N ASN A 591 21.04 -33.75 21.52
CA ASN A 591 19.61 -34.05 21.48
C ASN A 591 19.25 -34.58 20.09
N ARG A 592 18.98 -35.88 19.97
CA ARG A 592 18.74 -36.54 18.67
C ARG A 592 17.38 -36.18 18.05
N ASN A 593 16.47 -35.61 18.81
CA ASN A 593 15.18 -35.06 18.36
C ASN A 593 15.22 -33.56 18.00
N ALA A 594 16.33 -32.86 18.28
CA ALA A 594 16.55 -31.48 17.84
C ALA A 594 17.32 -31.43 16.51
N THR A 595 17.20 -30.31 15.81
CA THR A 595 18.01 -30.08 14.61
C THR A 595 19.49 -30.00 14.96
N MET A 596 20.36 -30.32 14.01
CA MET A 596 21.80 -30.13 14.19
C MET A 596 22.14 -28.65 14.45
N ALA A 597 21.40 -27.70 13.85
CA ALA A 597 21.53 -26.28 14.15
C ALA A 597 21.25 -25.93 15.62
N GLU A 598 20.13 -26.41 16.16
CA GLU A 598 19.80 -26.24 17.59
C GLU A 598 20.85 -26.91 18.48
N ASN A 599 21.40 -28.06 18.06
CA ASN A 599 22.49 -28.70 18.78
C ASN A 599 23.81 -27.94 18.70
N LEU A 600 24.16 -27.28 17.59
CA LEU A 600 25.38 -26.49 17.50
C LEU A 600 25.26 -25.20 18.32
N LEU A 601 24.14 -24.49 18.19
CA LEU A 601 23.93 -23.21 18.83
C LEU A 601 23.59 -23.33 20.32
N PHE A 602 22.87 -24.38 20.71
CA PHE A 602 22.25 -24.53 22.02
C PHE A 602 21.47 -23.26 22.45
N GLY A 603 20.69 -22.75 21.51
CA GLY A 603 19.90 -21.53 21.65
C GLY A 603 19.02 -21.30 20.44
N THR A 604 18.13 -20.32 20.55
CA THR A 604 17.25 -19.91 19.47
C THR A 604 17.82 -18.69 18.75
N PRO A 605 18.00 -18.73 17.43
CA PRO A 605 18.45 -17.58 16.66
C PRO A 605 17.49 -16.38 16.76
N VAL A 606 18.06 -15.19 16.92
CA VAL A 606 17.34 -13.90 16.88
C VAL A 606 17.63 -13.22 15.55
N GLY A 607 16.56 -12.91 14.80
CA GLY A 607 16.67 -12.27 13.49
C GLY A 607 17.21 -13.21 12.40
N LYS A 608 17.92 -12.65 11.42
CA LYS A 608 18.32 -13.37 10.20
C LYS A 608 19.75 -13.93 10.23
N VAL A 609 20.59 -13.52 11.17
CA VAL A 609 22.03 -13.80 11.13
C VAL A 609 22.33 -15.31 11.23
N PHE A 610 21.75 -15.96 12.23
CA PHE A 610 21.96 -17.38 12.52
C PHE A 610 20.71 -18.24 12.28
N ASN A 611 19.75 -17.77 11.47
CA ASN A 611 18.59 -18.58 11.12
C ASN A 611 19.01 -19.84 10.33
N SER A 612 18.09 -20.79 10.17
CA SER A 612 18.35 -22.09 9.54
C SER A 612 18.99 -22.02 8.15
N ASP A 613 18.74 -20.95 7.40
CA ASP A 613 19.23 -20.81 6.01
C ASP A 613 20.59 -20.09 5.94
N ASN A 614 20.90 -19.20 6.88
CA ASN A 614 22.13 -18.40 6.86
C ASN A 614 23.22 -18.94 7.79
N LEU A 615 22.86 -19.77 8.78
CA LEU A 615 23.79 -20.27 9.80
C LEU A 615 25.06 -20.89 9.19
N ALA A 616 24.90 -21.75 8.19
CA ALA A 616 26.01 -22.43 7.50
C ALA A 616 26.91 -21.49 6.69
N MET A 617 26.34 -20.39 6.17
CA MET A 617 27.04 -19.45 5.30
C MET A 617 27.78 -18.36 6.09
N HIS A 618 27.41 -18.16 7.36
CA HIS A 618 27.96 -17.08 8.16
C HIS A 618 29.46 -17.27 8.43
N PRO A 619 30.31 -16.24 8.22
CA PRO A 619 31.76 -16.36 8.37
C PRO A 619 32.22 -16.87 9.74
N TYR A 620 31.54 -16.45 10.82
CA TYR A 620 31.83 -16.93 12.17
C TYR A 620 31.57 -18.43 12.33
N THR A 621 30.42 -18.92 11.85
CA THR A 621 30.10 -20.35 11.89
C THR A 621 31.13 -21.15 11.12
N ARG A 622 31.49 -20.71 9.90
CA ARG A 622 32.52 -21.38 9.08
C ARG A 622 33.86 -21.44 9.80
N LYS A 623 34.28 -20.34 10.45
CA LYS A 623 35.50 -20.32 11.24
C LYS A 623 35.47 -21.39 12.34
N VAL A 624 34.40 -21.47 13.12
CA VAL A 624 34.25 -22.49 14.16
C VAL A 624 34.28 -23.90 13.56
N LEU A 625 33.55 -24.15 12.47
CA LEU A 625 33.55 -25.46 11.81
C LEU A 625 34.94 -25.87 11.28
N HIS A 626 35.75 -24.92 10.80
CA HIS A 626 37.12 -25.20 10.38
C HIS A 626 38.04 -25.47 11.57
N GLU A 627 37.94 -24.67 12.64
CA GLU A 627 38.75 -24.84 13.85
C GLU A 627 38.47 -26.17 14.57
N THR A 628 37.23 -26.67 14.50
CA THR A 628 36.86 -27.99 15.05
C THR A 628 36.96 -29.16 14.06
N GLY A 629 37.41 -28.91 12.83
CA GLY A 629 37.50 -29.93 11.78
C GLY A 629 36.16 -30.50 11.29
N LEU A 630 35.04 -29.84 11.57
CA LEU A 630 33.69 -30.27 11.16
C LEU A 630 33.32 -29.87 9.74
N TYR A 631 33.99 -28.88 9.14
CA TYR A 631 33.58 -28.32 7.86
C TYR A 631 33.50 -29.38 6.74
N ASP A 632 34.57 -30.16 6.56
CA ASP A 632 34.64 -31.16 5.48
C ASP A 632 33.71 -32.34 5.74
N ASP A 633 33.56 -32.74 7.01
CA ASP A 633 32.64 -33.81 7.41
C ASP A 633 31.20 -33.44 7.14
N LEU A 634 30.78 -32.23 7.53
CA LEU A 634 29.42 -31.74 7.30
C LEU A 634 29.15 -31.49 5.82
N LEU A 635 30.15 -31.04 5.06
CA LEU A 635 30.01 -30.92 3.62
C LEU A 635 29.79 -32.29 2.96
N GLY A 636 30.50 -33.33 3.45
CA GLY A 636 30.30 -34.72 3.04
C GLY A 636 28.93 -35.27 3.44
N VAL A 637 28.48 -35.01 4.66
CA VAL A 637 27.12 -35.35 5.13
C VAL A 637 26.07 -34.64 4.27
N GLY A 638 26.26 -33.36 3.96
CA GLY A 638 25.37 -32.57 3.12
C GLY A 638 25.23 -33.13 1.70
N HIS A 639 26.34 -33.57 1.11
CA HIS A 639 26.32 -34.27 -0.17
C HIS A 639 25.52 -35.57 -0.12
N LYS A 640 25.78 -36.43 0.87
CA LYS A 640 25.03 -37.69 1.05
C LYS A 640 23.54 -37.42 1.30
N LEU A 641 23.21 -36.41 2.10
CA LEU A 641 21.83 -35.98 2.32
C LEU A 641 21.16 -35.59 1.00
N ALA A 642 21.83 -34.79 0.16
CA ALA A 642 21.30 -34.41 -1.14
C ALA A 642 21.05 -35.62 -2.04
N GLU A 643 21.98 -36.59 -2.07
CA GLU A 643 21.81 -37.85 -2.82
C GLU A 643 20.60 -38.65 -2.32
N THR A 644 20.52 -38.88 -1.00
CA THR A 644 19.42 -39.66 -0.42
C THR A 644 18.07 -38.97 -0.59
N MET A 645 17.99 -37.63 -0.50
CA MET A 645 16.75 -36.91 -0.73
C MET A 645 16.30 -37.02 -2.20
N LEU A 646 17.23 -36.94 -3.15
CA LEU A 646 16.92 -37.14 -4.57
C LEU A 646 16.43 -38.56 -4.82
N GLU A 647 17.09 -39.57 -4.26
CA GLU A 647 16.71 -40.99 -4.40
C GLU A 647 15.30 -41.27 -3.82
N LEU A 648 14.98 -40.67 -2.67
CA LEU A 648 13.69 -40.91 -2.01
C LEU A 648 12.52 -40.14 -2.63
N PHE A 649 12.76 -38.98 -3.23
CA PHE A 649 11.71 -38.01 -3.54
C PHE A 649 11.63 -37.55 -4.99
N SER A 650 12.59 -37.90 -5.87
CA SER A 650 12.57 -37.43 -7.27
C SER A 650 11.32 -37.83 -8.05
N ASP A 651 10.68 -38.92 -7.65
CA ASP A 651 9.57 -39.53 -8.38
C ASP A 651 8.20 -39.18 -7.76
N LEU A 652 8.17 -38.36 -6.70
CA LEU A 652 6.94 -37.93 -6.05
C LEU A 652 6.35 -36.65 -6.70
N PRO A 653 5.03 -36.54 -6.81
CA PRO A 653 4.39 -35.31 -7.25
C PRO A 653 4.51 -34.19 -6.21
N PRO A 654 4.43 -32.90 -6.63
CA PRO A 654 4.39 -31.77 -5.70
C PRO A 654 3.22 -31.91 -4.71
N GLY A 655 3.46 -31.62 -3.42
CA GLY A 655 2.44 -31.73 -2.38
C GLY A 655 2.17 -33.14 -1.86
N HIS A 656 2.98 -34.14 -2.24
CA HIS A 656 2.89 -35.49 -1.67
C HIS A 656 3.21 -35.49 -0.17
N GLU A 657 2.39 -36.15 0.66
CA GLU A 657 2.49 -36.11 2.14
C GLU A 657 3.88 -36.52 2.68
N LEU A 658 4.48 -37.57 2.11
CA LEU A 658 5.83 -38.01 2.50
C LEU A 658 6.91 -36.95 2.23
N PHE A 659 6.76 -36.17 1.16
CA PHE A 659 7.69 -35.10 0.82
C PHE A 659 7.62 -33.98 1.85
N GLU A 660 6.42 -33.48 2.12
CA GLU A 660 6.17 -32.42 3.10
C GLU A 660 6.63 -32.81 4.52
N ARG A 661 6.55 -34.10 4.86
CA ARG A 661 6.87 -34.57 6.21
C ARG A 661 8.36 -34.76 6.47
N PHE A 662 9.13 -35.17 5.47
CA PHE A 662 10.51 -35.64 5.65
C PHE A 662 11.56 -34.92 4.78
N SER A 663 11.17 -34.17 3.75
CA SER A 663 12.11 -33.38 2.97
C SER A 663 12.51 -32.10 3.70
N PHE A 664 13.77 -31.72 3.60
CA PHE A 664 14.31 -30.42 4.02
C PHE A 664 14.80 -29.58 2.82
N ILE A 665 14.49 -30.03 1.60
CA ILE A 665 14.73 -29.34 0.33
C ILE A 665 13.34 -28.99 -0.26
N ALA A 666 13.16 -27.74 -0.67
CA ALA A 666 11.91 -27.35 -1.34
C ALA A 666 11.74 -28.12 -2.64
N TYR A 667 10.50 -28.45 -3.02
CA TYR A 667 10.23 -29.21 -4.25
C TYR A 667 10.84 -28.53 -5.48
N ASP A 668 10.71 -27.21 -5.55
CA ASP A 668 11.24 -26.38 -6.64
C ASP A 668 12.78 -26.37 -6.72
N ASP A 669 13.46 -26.70 -5.62
CA ASP A 669 14.93 -26.75 -5.56
C ASP A 669 15.49 -28.13 -5.97
N LEU A 670 14.66 -29.18 -6.08
CA LEU A 670 15.11 -30.53 -6.44
C LEU A 670 15.90 -30.59 -7.77
N PRO A 671 15.48 -29.92 -8.87
CA PRO A 671 16.25 -29.93 -10.11
C PRO A 671 17.65 -29.33 -9.92
N ARG A 672 17.75 -28.24 -9.15
CA ARG A 672 19.04 -27.59 -8.86
C ARG A 672 19.94 -28.50 -8.01
N VAL A 673 19.38 -29.18 -7.01
CA VAL A 673 20.14 -30.12 -6.18
C VAL A 673 20.63 -31.30 -7.01
N LYS A 674 19.82 -31.80 -7.95
CA LYS A 674 20.22 -32.84 -8.91
C LYS A 674 21.45 -32.45 -9.73
N ASP A 675 21.47 -31.22 -10.25
CA ASP A 675 22.61 -30.69 -11.01
C ASP A 675 23.87 -30.56 -10.14
N ILE A 676 23.72 -30.16 -8.87
CA ILE A 676 24.83 -30.06 -7.92
C ILE A 676 25.41 -31.45 -7.65
N VAL A 677 24.57 -32.44 -7.34
CA VAL A 677 25.00 -33.82 -7.07
C VAL A 677 25.72 -34.42 -8.29
N ALA A 678 25.20 -34.24 -9.50
CA ALA A 678 25.85 -34.70 -10.72
C ALA A 678 27.24 -34.03 -10.96
N ARG A 679 27.37 -32.75 -10.60
CA ARG A 679 28.64 -32.01 -10.68
C ARG A 679 29.65 -32.49 -9.64
N VAL A 680 29.20 -32.79 -8.42
CA VAL A 680 30.05 -33.40 -7.38
C VAL A 680 30.56 -34.76 -7.86
N ALA A 681 29.70 -35.60 -8.44
CA ALA A 681 30.08 -36.91 -8.97
C ALA A 681 31.16 -36.85 -10.07
N SER A 682 31.14 -35.80 -10.91
CA SER A 682 32.10 -35.64 -12.02
C SER A 682 33.40 -34.92 -11.65
N SER A 683 33.38 -33.99 -10.70
CA SER A 683 34.52 -33.10 -10.39
C SER A 683 35.07 -33.19 -8.97
N GLY A 684 34.36 -33.89 -8.08
CA GLY A 684 34.68 -34.01 -6.65
C GLY A 684 34.26 -32.78 -5.85
N LEU A 685 33.94 -33.00 -4.57
CA LEU A 685 33.35 -31.99 -3.66
C LEU A 685 34.18 -30.70 -3.52
N ALA A 686 35.51 -30.81 -3.57
CA ALA A 686 36.43 -29.68 -3.45
C ALA A 686 36.42 -28.72 -4.65
N ARG A 687 36.04 -29.19 -5.86
CA ARG A 687 36.10 -28.41 -7.11
C ARG A 687 34.76 -27.78 -7.52
N VAL A 688 33.70 -28.05 -6.76
CA VAL A 688 32.36 -27.51 -6.98
C VAL A 688 32.31 -26.01 -6.62
N PRO A 689 31.53 -25.17 -7.33
CA PRO A 689 31.40 -23.75 -7.01
C PRO A 689 31.03 -23.48 -5.55
N GLU A 690 31.49 -22.35 -5.01
CA GLU A 690 31.26 -22.02 -3.58
C GLU A 690 29.78 -21.94 -3.22
N ASN A 691 28.93 -21.39 -4.09
CA ASN A 691 27.48 -21.32 -3.88
C ASN A 691 26.83 -22.70 -3.73
N ASP A 692 27.29 -23.69 -4.49
CA ASP A 692 26.76 -25.05 -4.46
C ASP A 692 27.25 -25.77 -3.19
N ARG A 693 28.51 -25.56 -2.79
CA ARG A 693 29.03 -26.05 -1.50
C ARG A 693 28.28 -25.44 -0.31
N ASN A 694 27.92 -24.16 -0.38
CA ASN A 694 27.15 -23.50 0.67
C ASN A 694 25.76 -24.12 0.84
N LEU A 695 25.10 -24.47 -0.27
CA LEU A 695 23.82 -25.17 -0.24
C LEU A 695 23.96 -26.54 0.42
N LEU A 696 24.96 -27.33 0.01
CA LEU A 696 25.22 -28.66 0.59
C LEU A 696 25.56 -28.57 2.08
N LEU A 697 26.40 -27.61 2.49
CA LEU A 697 26.77 -27.39 3.88
C LEU A 697 25.58 -26.96 4.75
N GLY A 698 24.54 -26.36 4.16
CA GLY A 698 23.31 -25.98 4.85
C GLY A 698 22.38 -27.15 5.18
N LEU A 699 22.44 -28.27 4.44
CA LEU A 699 21.53 -29.40 4.62
C LEU A 699 21.67 -30.11 5.98
N PRO A 700 22.88 -30.42 6.48
CA PRO A 700 23.07 -31.06 7.79
C PRO A 700 22.42 -30.28 8.94
N PHE A 701 22.43 -28.96 8.89
CA PHE A 701 21.84 -28.10 9.92
C PHE A 701 20.33 -28.32 10.12
N LYS A 702 19.62 -28.79 9.09
CA LYS A 702 18.18 -29.08 9.11
C LYS A 702 17.88 -30.53 9.55
N LEU A 703 18.91 -31.37 9.67
CA LEU A 703 18.75 -32.79 9.98
C LEU A 703 18.36 -32.99 11.46
N ILE A 704 17.35 -33.84 11.66
CA ILE A 704 16.95 -34.40 12.96
C ILE A 704 17.19 -35.91 12.90
N VAL A 705 18.08 -36.43 13.74
CA VAL A 705 18.60 -37.82 13.64
C VAL A 705 17.46 -38.85 13.77
N THR A 706 16.59 -38.71 14.77
CA THR A 706 15.48 -39.65 15.03
C THR A 706 14.34 -39.56 14.02
N LYS A 707 14.06 -38.36 13.50
CA LYS A 707 12.98 -38.13 12.54
C LYS A 707 13.33 -38.67 11.16
N HIS A 708 14.54 -38.42 10.68
CA HIS A 708 14.95 -38.79 9.31
C HIS A 708 15.60 -40.17 9.23
N ARG A 709 16.21 -40.68 10.32
CA ARG A 709 16.78 -42.04 10.44
C ARG A 709 17.78 -42.42 9.32
N LEU A 710 18.56 -41.45 8.85
CA LEU A 710 19.49 -41.64 7.73
C LEU A 710 20.86 -42.23 8.14
N GLY A 711 21.16 -42.30 9.43
CA GLY A 711 22.42 -42.87 9.93
C GLY A 711 23.69 -42.08 9.54
N LEU A 712 23.53 -40.79 9.19
CA LEU A 712 24.63 -39.95 8.70
C LEU A 712 25.39 -39.18 9.79
N ILE A 713 24.86 -39.13 11.01
CA ILE A 713 25.53 -38.56 12.18
C ILE A 713 25.73 -39.71 13.18
N ASP A 714 26.98 -40.06 13.42
CA ASP A 714 27.41 -41.07 14.40
C ASP A 714 27.82 -40.42 15.73
N GLU A 715 28.05 -41.23 16.76
CA GLU A 715 28.42 -40.74 18.11
C GLU A 715 29.72 -39.91 18.09
N ALA A 716 30.69 -40.26 17.25
CA ALA A 716 31.93 -39.51 17.09
C ALA A 716 31.69 -38.10 16.49
N LEU A 717 30.77 -37.98 15.53
CA LEU A 717 30.36 -36.68 15.00
C LEU A 717 29.51 -35.89 16.01
N GLU A 718 28.64 -36.55 16.79
CA GLU A 718 27.89 -35.91 17.89
C GLU A 718 28.84 -35.24 18.89
N ASP A 719 29.86 -35.95 19.37
CA ASP A 719 30.85 -35.42 20.32
C ASP A 719 31.61 -34.21 19.78
N ARG A 720 31.97 -34.22 18.48
CA ARG A 720 32.65 -33.08 17.84
C ARG A 720 31.71 -31.90 17.63
N ILE A 721 30.43 -32.13 17.36
CA ILE A 721 29.42 -31.06 17.32
C ILE A 721 29.27 -30.42 18.71
N LEU A 722 29.33 -31.22 19.80
CA LEU A 722 29.31 -30.71 21.17
C LEU A 722 30.58 -29.91 21.53
N GLU A 723 31.75 -30.30 21.02
CA GLU A 723 32.97 -29.50 21.12
C GLU A 723 32.82 -28.17 20.36
N ALA A 724 32.30 -28.21 19.13
CA ALA A 724 32.03 -27.01 18.35
C ALA A 724 31.00 -26.09 19.01
N ARG A 725 29.96 -26.63 19.66
CA ARG A 725 29.01 -25.86 20.48
C ARG A 725 29.75 -25.05 21.56
N ARG A 726 30.63 -25.71 22.31
CA ARG A 726 31.40 -25.06 23.40
C ARG A 726 32.28 -23.93 22.86
N GLN A 727 32.98 -24.15 21.75
CA GLN A 727 33.81 -23.11 21.11
C GLN A 727 32.96 -21.99 20.50
N PHE A 728 31.82 -22.33 19.90
CA PHE A 728 30.90 -21.38 19.30
C PHE A 728 30.39 -20.38 20.34
N ALA A 729 29.97 -20.87 21.51
CA ALA A 729 29.46 -20.00 22.59
C ALA A 729 30.59 -19.19 23.26
N ALA A 730 31.74 -19.82 23.54
CA ALA A 730 32.85 -19.17 24.25
C ALA A 730 33.51 -18.03 23.45
N ASN A 731 33.62 -18.19 22.14
CA ASN A 731 34.33 -17.25 21.26
C ASN A 731 33.39 -16.31 20.49
N LEU A 732 32.09 -16.27 20.83
CA LEU A 732 31.11 -15.47 20.12
C LEU A 732 31.41 -13.97 20.31
N PRO A 733 31.67 -13.20 19.22
CA PRO A 733 31.93 -11.78 19.31
C PRO A 733 30.78 -11.02 19.97
N ASP A 734 31.09 -9.96 20.71
CA ASP A 734 30.09 -9.15 21.45
C ASP A 734 28.98 -8.61 20.52
N GLU A 735 29.34 -8.23 19.29
CA GLU A 735 28.40 -7.75 18.26
C GLU A 735 27.36 -8.82 17.83
N LEU A 736 27.71 -10.11 17.94
CA LEU A 736 26.88 -11.24 17.53
C LEU A 736 26.15 -11.91 18.70
N ARG A 737 26.46 -11.54 19.95
CA ARG A 737 25.77 -12.10 21.13
C ARG A 737 24.27 -11.85 21.12
N GLY A 738 23.82 -10.71 20.60
CA GLY A 738 22.40 -10.40 20.46
C GLY A 738 21.66 -11.20 19.38
N ALA A 739 22.37 -11.99 18.56
CA ALA A 739 21.79 -12.77 17.48
C ALA A 739 21.38 -14.19 17.90
N ILE A 740 21.63 -14.59 19.16
CA ILE A 740 21.23 -15.89 19.72
C ILE A 740 20.76 -15.68 21.15
N GLU A 741 19.61 -16.24 21.48
CA GLU A 741 19.18 -16.39 22.86
C GLU A 741 19.47 -17.82 23.31
N PHE A 742 20.50 -17.99 24.13
CA PHE A 742 20.96 -19.30 24.58
C PHE A 742 19.92 -19.97 25.49
N PHE A 743 19.85 -21.31 25.42
CA PHE A 743 18.98 -22.06 26.31
C PHE A 743 19.56 -22.06 27.72
N ASP A 744 18.76 -21.60 28.67
CA ASP A 744 19.04 -21.60 30.10
C ASP A 744 17.80 -22.12 30.82
N ILE A 745 17.99 -23.12 31.68
CA ILE A 745 16.90 -23.80 32.37
C ILE A 745 16.18 -22.89 33.37
N GLU A 746 16.87 -21.89 33.92
CA GLU A 746 16.32 -20.96 34.91
C GLU A 746 15.79 -19.66 34.28
N ARG A 747 15.98 -19.46 32.97
CA ARG A 747 15.55 -18.25 32.27
C ARG A 747 14.56 -18.54 31.15
N TYR A 748 13.68 -17.58 30.91
CA TYR A 748 12.81 -17.60 29.73
C TYR A 748 13.59 -17.18 28.48
N ASN A 749 13.26 -17.80 27.35
CA ASN A 749 13.85 -17.50 26.04
C ASN A 749 12.81 -16.80 25.17
N ASN A 750 12.98 -15.50 24.92
CA ASN A 750 12.06 -14.65 24.16
C ASN A 750 11.99 -15.00 22.67
N ALA A 751 13.03 -15.63 22.11
CA ALA A 751 13.08 -16.07 20.73
C ALA A 751 12.40 -17.44 20.51
N ALA A 752 12.36 -18.29 21.54
CA ALA A 752 11.73 -19.60 21.48
C ALA A 752 10.21 -19.53 21.62
N SER A 753 9.52 -20.54 21.07
CA SER A 753 8.07 -20.65 21.23
C SER A 753 7.68 -20.85 22.69
N LEU A 754 6.44 -20.50 23.06
CA LEU A 754 5.94 -20.78 24.41
C LEU A 754 5.99 -22.27 24.73
N GLN A 755 5.68 -23.13 23.76
CA GLN A 755 5.79 -24.58 23.88
C GLN A 755 7.23 -25.02 24.18
N ASP A 756 8.21 -24.56 23.39
CA ASP A 756 9.63 -24.91 23.61
C ASP A 756 10.13 -24.40 24.98
N ASN A 757 9.64 -23.23 25.41
CA ASN A 757 9.96 -22.68 26.72
C ASN A 757 9.42 -23.56 27.87
N ILE A 758 8.22 -24.12 27.76
CA ILE A 758 7.62 -24.95 28.81
C ILE A 758 8.21 -26.37 28.78
N LEU A 759 8.36 -26.95 27.58
CA LEU A 759 8.93 -28.29 27.42
C LEU A 759 10.41 -28.35 27.79
N PHE A 760 11.17 -27.30 27.44
CA PHE A 760 12.63 -27.25 27.54
C PHE A 760 13.29 -28.53 26.97
N GLY A 761 12.84 -28.93 25.78
CA GLY A 761 13.23 -30.17 25.10
C GLY A 761 12.44 -30.36 23.82
N LYS A 762 12.68 -31.47 23.12
CA LYS A 762 12.00 -31.83 21.87
C LYS A 762 11.18 -33.11 22.02
N ILE A 763 9.99 -33.13 21.43
CA ILE A 763 9.10 -34.28 21.44
C ILE A 763 9.74 -35.41 20.63
N ALA A 764 9.77 -36.62 21.19
CA ALA A 764 10.36 -37.79 20.59
C ALA A 764 9.59 -38.21 19.31
N SER A 765 10.26 -38.16 18.16
CA SER A 765 9.63 -38.45 16.85
C SER A 765 9.31 -39.94 16.63
N GLY A 766 9.81 -40.84 17.48
CA GLY A 766 9.68 -42.29 17.36
C GLY A 766 8.50 -42.92 18.11
N GLN A 767 7.80 -42.17 18.97
CA GLN A 767 6.71 -42.64 19.82
C GLN A 767 5.36 -42.34 19.14
N ALA A 768 4.56 -43.36 18.82
CA ALA A 768 3.21 -43.17 18.30
C ALA A 768 2.37 -42.41 19.33
N LEU A 769 1.63 -41.38 18.90
CA LEU A 769 0.81 -40.51 19.74
C LEU A 769 1.57 -39.63 20.76
N GLY A 770 2.91 -39.65 20.78
CA GLY A 770 3.69 -38.86 21.75
C GLY A 770 3.39 -37.35 21.69
N GLY A 771 3.27 -36.79 20.49
CA GLY A 771 2.88 -35.39 20.31
C GLY A 771 1.48 -35.06 20.85
N ALA A 772 0.51 -35.96 20.67
CA ALA A 772 -0.86 -35.77 21.18
C ALA A 772 -0.90 -35.87 22.71
N GLN A 773 -0.16 -36.82 23.30
CA GLN A 773 -0.04 -36.97 24.75
C GLN A 773 0.65 -35.77 25.39
N ILE A 774 1.75 -35.28 24.81
CA ILE A 774 2.45 -34.09 25.28
C ILE A 774 1.58 -32.84 25.13
N GLY A 775 0.88 -32.69 24.02
CA GLY A 775 -0.08 -31.59 23.84
C GLY A 775 -1.21 -31.61 24.89
N ALA A 776 -1.75 -32.80 25.21
CA ALA A 776 -2.75 -32.97 26.26
C ALA A 776 -2.18 -32.62 27.65
N LEU A 777 -0.96 -33.05 27.96
CA LEU A 777 -0.29 -32.73 29.21
C LEU A 777 0.00 -31.22 29.34
N LEU A 778 0.47 -30.58 28.27
CA LEU A 778 0.68 -29.14 28.20
C LEU A 778 -0.62 -28.38 28.46
N ARG A 779 -1.72 -28.79 27.83
CA ARG A 779 -3.05 -28.23 28.08
C ARG A 779 -3.44 -28.36 29.55
N GLN A 780 -3.28 -29.55 30.13
CA GLN A 780 -3.59 -29.79 31.54
C GLN A 780 -2.77 -28.88 32.47
N ILE A 781 -1.46 -28.76 32.27
CA ILE A 781 -0.58 -27.92 33.10
C ILE A 781 -0.96 -26.44 32.98
N LEU A 782 -1.22 -25.99 31.75
CA LEU A 782 -1.63 -24.61 31.50
C LEU A 782 -3.01 -24.30 32.10
N GLU A 783 -3.91 -25.27 32.18
CA GLU A 783 -5.19 -25.15 32.87
C GLU A 783 -5.00 -25.11 34.39
N GLU A 784 -4.25 -26.07 34.95
CA GLU A 784 -3.92 -26.16 36.39
C GLU A 784 -3.29 -24.85 36.91
N LEU A 785 -2.47 -24.19 36.08
CA LEU A 785 -1.79 -22.94 36.41
C LEU A 785 -2.55 -21.68 35.96
N SER A 786 -3.76 -21.80 35.41
CA SER A 786 -4.58 -20.68 34.92
C SER A 786 -3.87 -19.82 33.84
N LEU A 787 -3.06 -20.45 33.01
CA LEU A 787 -2.29 -19.81 31.92
C LEU A 787 -2.96 -19.91 30.55
N ARG A 788 -4.03 -20.71 30.40
CA ARG A 788 -4.76 -20.82 29.12
C ARG A 788 -5.20 -19.47 28.53
N PRO A 789 -5.80 -18.52 29.28
CA PRO A 789 -6.16 -17.21 28.73
C PRO A 789 -4.95 -16.41 28.20
N MET A 790 -3.79 -16.55 28.83
CA MET A 790 -2.55 -15.92 28.37
C MET A 790 -2.12 -16.49 27.01
N VAL A 791 -2.17 -17.81 26.83
CA VAL A 791 -1.84 -18.46 25.56
C VAL A 791 -2.78 -17.99 24.45
N LEU A 792 -4.08 -17.90 24.74
CA LEU A 792 -5.06 -17.38 23.78
C LEU A 792 -4.81 -15.92 23.41
N ARG A 793 -4.40 -15.08 24.38
CA ARG A 793 -4.02 -13.68 24.11
C ARG A 793 -2.82 -13.57 23.17
N ILE A 794 -1.84 -14.46 23.31
CA ILE A 794 -0.70 -14.55 22.39
C ILE A 794 -1.20 -14.97 20.99
N GLY A 795 -2.08 -15.97 20.90
CA GLY A 795 -2.69 -16.40 19.65
C GLY A 795 -3.50 -15.31 18.95
N LEU A 796 -4.18 -14.45 19.71
CA LEU A 796 -4.90 -13.28 19.20
C LEU A 796 -3.96 -12.25 18.53
N ASP A 797 -2.72 -12.15 18.97
CA ASP A 797 -1.73 -11.23 18.40
C ASP A 797 -0.98 -11.81 17.18
N TYR A 798 -1.39 -13.00 16.74
CA TYR A 798 -0.83 -13.64 15.54
C TYR A 798 -1.14 -12.85 14.27
N GLN A 799 -0.10 -12.58 13.47
CA GLN A 799 -0.18 -11.86 12.20
C GLN A 799 -0.73 -12.77 11.09
N VAL A 800 -1.90 -12.43 10.55
CA VAL A 800 -2.63 -13.31 9.60
C VAL A 800 -2.12 -13.22 8.15
N GLY A 801 -1.29 -12.22 7.83
CA GLY A 801 -0.79 -11.98 6.47
C GLY A 801 -1.81 -11.36 5.52
N THR A 802 -1.40 -11.09 4.27
CA THR A 802 -2.26 -10.46 3.26
C THR A 802 -3.47 -11.33 2.95
N GLY A 803 -4.69 -10.79 3.13
CA GLY A 803 -5.94 -11.52 2.92
C GLY A 803 -6.13 -12.72 3.88
N GLY A 804 -5.39 -12.75 4.99
CA GLY A 804 -5.42 -13.87 5.93
C GLY A 804 -4.74 -15.15 5.42
N SER A 805 -3.76 -15.04 4.51
CA SER A 805 -3.09 -16.20 3.89
C SER A 805 -2.42 -17.19 4.85
N ARG A 806 -2.21 -16.81 6.11
CA ARG A 806 -1.63 -17.67 7.16
C ARG A 806 -2.66 -18.41 8.01
N LEU A 807 -3.94 -18.24 7.72
CA LEU A 807 -5.04 -18.96 8.37
C LEU A 807 -5.77 -19.84 7.36
N SER A 808 -6.37 -20.92 7.84
CA SER A 808 -7.22 -21.76 6.99
C SER A 808 -8.46 -20.98 6.52
N ALA A 809 -9.11 -21.44 5.44
CA ALA A 809 -10.34 -20.82 4.96
C ALA A 809 -11.45 -20.83 6.04
N ALA A 810 -11.55 -21.93 6.80
CA ALA A 810 -12.49 -22.07 7.91
C ALA A 810 -12.17 -21.07 9.05
N ASP A 811 -10.91 -20.94 9.46
CA ASP A 811 -10.54 -20.01 10.53
C ASP A 811 -10.76 -18.55 10.13
N ARG A 812 -10.50 -18.19 8.86
CA ARG A 812 -10.85 -16.85 8.35
C ARG A 812 -12.34 -16.56 8.49
N GLN A 813 -13.19 -17.54 8.21
CA GLN A 813 -14.63 -17.40 8.38
C GLN A 813 -15.03 -17.27 9.86
N LYS A 814 -14.43 -18.06 10.76
CA LYS A 814 -14.66 -17.95 12.21
C LYS A 814 -14.29 -16.55 12.73
N VAL A 815 -13.16 -15.98 12.27
CA VAL A 815 -12.76 -14.60 12.61
C VAL A 815 -13.77 -13.58 12.09
N ALA A 816 -14.28 -13.75 10.86
CA ALA A 816 -15.30 -12.85 10.31
C ALA A 816 -16.63 -12.94 11.06
N LEU A 817 -17.04 -14.15 11.47
CA LEU A 817 -18.21 -14.38 12.32
C LEU A 817 -18.04 -13.69 13.67
N ALA A 818 -16.90 -13.88 14.34
CA ALA A 818 -16.61 -13.22 15.60
C ALA A 818 -16.63 -11.69 15.46
N ARG A 819 -16.05 -11.13 14.38
CA ARG A 819 -16.08 -9.69 14.07
C ARG A 819 -17.52 -9.18 13.93
N ALA A 820 -18.37 -9.89 13.20
CA ALA A 820 -19.76 -9.49 12.99
C ALA A 820 -20.57 -9.55 14.28
N MET A 821 -20.35 -10.56 15.12
CA MET A 821 -21.06 -10.75 16.39
C MET A 821 -20.60 -9.80 17.49
N LEU A 822 -19.30 -9.47 17.54
CA LEU A 822 -18.72 -8.61 18.57
C LEU A 822 -19.36 -7.21 18.59
N LYS A 823 -19.79 -6.71 17.44
CA LYS A 823 -20.49 -5.42 17.31
C LYS A 823 -21.93 -5.43 17.82
N ARG A 824 -22.52 -6.60 18.10
CA ARG A 824 -23.92 -6.77 18.54
C ARG A 824 -24.93 -6.08 17.60
N PRO A 825 -24.95 -6.42 16.30
CA PRO A 825 -25.89 -5.81 15.35
C PRO A 825 -27.34 -6.13 15.71
N ALA A 826 -28.29 -5.31 15.27
CA ALA A 826 -29.72 -5.60 15.37
C ALA A 826 -30.09 -6.84 14.52
N VAL A 827 -29.51 -6.94 13.32
CA VAL A 827 -29.68 -8.09 12.42
C VAL A 827 -28.32 -8.67 12.06
N LEU A 828 -28.11 -9.95 12.35
CA LEU A 828 -26.94 -10.70 11.90
C LEU A 828 -27.31 -11.47 10.63
N ILE A 829 -26.55 -11.25 9.55
CA ILE A 829 -26.80 -11.83 8.23
C ILE A 829 -25.62 -12.74 7.88
N LEU A 830 -25.91 -14.02 7.70
CA LEU A 830 -24.91 -15.03 7.38
C LEU A 830 -25.25 -15.62 6.01
N ASP A 831 -24.41 -15.34 5.02
CA ASP A 831 -24.62 -15.75 3.64
C ASP A 831 -23.62 -16.86 3.29
N GLN A 832 -24.03 -18.12 3.45
CA GLN A 832 -23.19 -19.30 3.23
C GLN A 832 -21.88 -19.29 4.05
N ALA A 833 -21.84 -18.56 5.16
CA ALA A 833 -20.62 -18.28 5.94
C ALA A 833 -19.87 -19.54 6.42
N THR A 834 -20.57 -20.65 6.60
CA THR A 834 -20.01 -21.92 7.10
C THR A 834 -19.75 -22.96 5.99
N ALA A 835 -19.92 -22.61 4.71
CA ALA A 835 -19.83 -23.55 3.58
C ALA A 835 -18.49 -24.30 3.49
N VAL A 836 -17.41 -23.64 3.90
CA VAL A 836 -16.03 -24.17 3.84
C VAL A 836 -15.67 -25.09 5.02
N MET A 837 -16.59 -25.33 5.94
CA MET A 837 -16.36 -26.08 7.18
C MET A 837 -16.99 -27.47 7.12
N ASP A 838 -16.50 -28.40 7.95
CA ASP A 838 -17.08 -29.74 8.05
C ASP A 838 -18.52 -29.70 8.61
N PRO A 839 -19.43 -30.59 8.16
CA PRO A 839 -20.83 -30.60 8.57
C PRO A 839 -21.06 -30.53 10.09
N HIS A 840 -20.27 -31.27 10.87
CA HIS A 840 -20.36 -31.24 12.34
C HIS A 840 -19.99 -29.89 12.94
N VAL A 841 -19.01 -29.19 12.37
CA VAL A 841 -18.63 -27.83 12.79
C VAL A 841 -19.73 -26.84 12.39
N GLN A 842 -20.32 -27.00 11.19
CA GLN A 842 -21.43 -26.17 10.75
C GLN A 842 -22.61 -26.25 11.71
N ASP A 843 -23.01 -27.46 12.11
CA ASP A 843 -24.17 -27.69 12.99
C ASP A 843 -23.94 -27.11 14.40
N ARG A 844 -22.74 -27.31 14.98
CA ARG A 844 -22.37 -26.70 16.27
C ARG A 844 -22.36 -25.18 16.23
N LEU A 845 -21.78 -24.59 15.18
CA LEU A 845 -21.73 -23.13 15.04
C LEU A 845 -23.12 -22.54 14.84
N LEU A 846 -23.96 -23.22 14.06
CA LEU A 846 -25.34 -22.80 13.87
C LEU A 846 -26.08 -22.74 15.20
N GLU A 847 -26.04 -23.81 15.99
CA GLU A 847 -26.68 -23.85 17.30
C GLU A 847 -26.12 -22.78 18.25
N SER A 848 -24.79 -22.65 18.32
CA SER A 848 -24.09 -21.65 19.14
C SER A 848 -24.51 -20.22 18.79
N VAL A 849 -24.53 -19.88 17.49
CA VAL A 849 -24.91 -18.56 17.00
C VAL A 849 -26.37 -18.27 17.31
N LEU A 850 -27.31 -19.16 16.96
CA LEU A 850 -28.74 -18.95 17.21
C LEU A 850 -29.02 -18.80 18.71
N GLN A 851 -28.43 -19.66 19.55
CA GLN A 851 -28.58 -19.60 21.00
C GLN A 851 -28.06 -18.28 21.58
N SER A 852 -26.87 -17.83 21.15
CA SER A 852 -26.27 -16.57 21.61
C SER A 852 -27.04 -15.32 21.14
N ARG A 853 -27.87 -15.47 20.10
CA ARG A 853 -28.66 -14.42 19.46
C ARG A 853 -30.16 -14.57 19.74
N LYS A 854 -30.55 -15.28 20.80
CA LYS A 854 -31.96 -15.31 21.25
C LYS A 854 -32.46 -13.89 21.55
N GLY A 855 -33.62 -13.54 20.99
CA GLY A 855 -34.20 -12.21 21.10
C GLY A 855 -33.55 -11.15 20.18
N SER A 856 -32.80 -11.59 19.17
CA SER A 856 -32.25 -10.70 18.13
C SER A 856 -32.29 -11.39 16.77
N ALA A 857 -32.51 -10.63 15.72
CA ALA A 857 -32.65 -11.19 14.39
C ALA A 857 -31.36 -11.84 13.88
N VAL A 858 -31.54 -13.03 13.31
CA VAL A 858 -30.54 -13.76 12.52
C VAL A 858 -31.18 -14.12 11.20
N ILE A 859 -30.54 -13.76 10.10
CA ILE A 859 -30.95 -14.13 8.75
C ILE A 859 -29.82 -14.98 8.17
N TRP A 860 -30.10 -16.23 7.85
CA TRP A 860 -29.08 -17.16 7.41
C TRP A 860 -29.43 -17.77 6.06
N VAL A 861 -28.63 -17.49 5.03
CA VAL A 861 -28.66 -18.23 3.77
C VAL A 861 -27.95 -19.56 3.96
N LEU A 862 -28.74 -20.63 4.03
CA LEU A 862 -28.25 -21.96 4.38
C LEU A 862 -27.67 -22.69 3.16
N ASN A 863 -26.60 -23.45 3.40
CA ASN A 863 -26.03 -24.37 2.41
C ASN A 863 -26.77 -25.70 2.38
N ARG A 864 -27.30 -26.12 3.54
CA ARG A 864 -28.01 -27.38 3.75
C ARG A 864 -29.44 -27.06 4.18
N ALA A 865 -30.42 -27.32 3.32
CA ALA A 865 -31.82 -27.00 3.58
C ALA A 865 -32.37 -27.64 4.88
N GLU A 866 -31.81 -28.78 5.30
CA GLU A 866 -32.20 -29.49 6.52
C GLU A 866 -31.97 -28.69 7.80
N GLN A 867 -31.06 -27.73 7.79
CA GLN A 867 -30.78 -26.85 8.93
C GLN A 867 -31.94 -25.86 9.17
N ALA A 868 -32.80 -25.62 8.17
CA ALA A 868 -33.92 -24.68 8.27
C ALA A 868 -34.93 -25.07 9.36
N ARG A 869 -34.95 -26.33 9.80
CA ARG A 869 -35.80 -26.82 10.91
C ARG A 869 -35.58 -26.13 12.25
N THR A 870 -34.43 -25.47 12.42
CA THR A 870 -34.04 -24.80 13.67
C THR A 870 -34.41 -23.31 13.69
N PHE A 871 -35.00 -22.80 12.61
CA PHE A 871 -35.36 -21.39 12.44
C PHE A 871 -36.86 -21.19 12.64
N ASP A 872 -37.24 -20.01 13.13
CA ASP A 872 -38.64 -19.63 13.37
C ASP A 872 -39.41 -19.45 12.05
N HIS A 873 -38.70 -18.98 11.01
CA HIS A 873 -39.27 -18.71 9.71
C HIS A 873 -38.33 -19.12 8.58
N VAL A 874 -38.89 -19.61 7.47
CA VAL A 874 -38.12 -20.06 6.30
C VAL A 874 -38.62 -19.31 5.06
N LEU A 875 -37.69 -18.74 4.30
CA LEU A 875 -37.90 -18.10 3.00
C LEU A 875 -37.28 -18.97 1.91
N VAL A 876 -38.08 -19.44 0.97
CA VAL A 876 -37.65 -20.33 -0.12
C VAL A 876 -37.58 -19.53 -1.41
N MET A 877 -36.37 -19.42 -1.97
CA MET A 877 -36.07 -18.69 -3.19
C MET A 877 -35.91 -19.64 -4.37
N GLU A 878 -36.50 -19.31 -5.51
CA GLU A 878 -36.28 -19.99 -6.78
C GLU A 878 -36.32 -18.97 -7.93
N ARG A 879 -35.30 -18.99 -8.80
CA ARG A 879 -35.20 -18.10 -9.98
C ARG A 879 -35.40 -16.61 -9.65
N GLY A 880 -34.83 -16.15 -8.53
CA GLY A 880 -34.91 -14.76 -8.09
C GLY A 880 -36.23 -14.37 -7.40
N GLN A 881 -37.18 -15.28 -7.27
CA GLN A 881 -38.49 -15.04 -6.66
C GLN A 881 -38.62 -15.78 -5.33
N LEU A 882 -39.38 -15.19 -4.41
CA LEU A 882 -39.80 -15.85 -3.18
C LEU A 882 -41.01 -16.73 -3.48
N VAL A 883 -40.80 -18.05 -3.55
CA VAL A 883 -41.82 -19.02 -3.97
C VAL A 883 -42.59 -19.61 -2.79
N GLU A 884 -41.94 -19.75 -1.63
CA GLU A 884 -42.57 -20.21 -0.39
C GLU A 884 -42.04 -19.42 0.81
N GLN A 885 -42.89 -19.21 1.81
CA GLN A 885 -42.51 -18.67 3.11
C GLN A 885 -43.43 -19.21 4.21
N GLY A 886 -42.90 -19.43 5.42
CA GLY A 886 -43.64 -20.03 6.52
C GLY A 886 -42.77 -20.75 7.55
N GLY A 887 -43.40 -21.51 8.45
CA GLY A 887 -42.70 -22.42 9.36
C GLY A 887 -42.18 -23.66 8.62
N PHE A 888 -41.09 -24.25 9.11
CA PHE A 888 -40.43 -25.38 8.44
C PHE A 888 -41.38 -26.58 8.21
N ASP A 889 -42.07 -27.03 9.27
CA ASP A 889 -42.93 -28.22 9.20
C ASP A 889 -44.08 -28.06 8.20
N ASP A 890 -44.68 -26.85 8.16
CA ASP A 890 -45.75 -26.51 7.23
C ASP A 890 -45.28 -26.54 5.77
N LEU A 891 -44.06 -26.06 5.50
CA LEU A 891 -43.50 -26.00 4.15
C LEU A 891 -43.04 -27.38 3.66
N VAL A 892 -42.38 -28.17 4.51
CA VAL A 892 -41.92 -29.52 4.16
C VAL A 892 -43.09 -30.47 3.89
N SER A 893 -44.23 -30.29 4.55
CA SER A 893 -45.43 -31.10 4.29
C SER A 893 -46.11 -30.85 2.94
N ARG A 894 -45.77 -29.76 2.23
CA ARG A 894 -46.36 -29.43 0.93
C ARG A 894 -45.76 -30.32 -0.16
N SER A 895 -46.49 -31.35 -0.57
CA SER A 895 -46.11 -32.22 -1.68
C SER A 895 -45.79 -31.41 -2.94
N GLY A 896 -44.57 -31.57 -3.48
CA GLY A 896 -44.11 -30.87 -4.68
C GLY A 896 -43.55 -29.46 -4.42
N GLY A 897 -43.58 -28.97 -3.18
CA GLY A 897 -42.94 -27.73 -2.78
C GLY A 897 -41.42 -27.74 -2.99
N VAL A 898 -40.84 -26.57 -3.20
CA VAL A 898 -39.41 -26.38 -3.48
C VAL A 898 -38.58 -26.78 -2.27
N LEU A 899 -38.99 -26.45 -1.05
CA LEU A 899 -38.29 -26.89 0.15
C LEU A 899 -38.29 -28.42 0.29
N ASN A 900 -39.43 -29.07 0.08
CA ASN A 900 -39.55 -30.53 0.13
C ASN A 900 -38.60 -31.20 -0.90
N LYS A 901 -38.51 -30.65 -2.11
CA LYS A 901 -37.58 -31.13 -3.16
C LYS A 901 -36.11 -30.96 -2.76
N LEU A 902 -35.75 -29.84 -2.12
CA LEU A 902 -34.38 -29.60 -1.63
C LEU A 902 -33.99 -30.56 -0.50
N MET A 903 -34.95 -31.02 0.29
CA MET A 903 -34.75 -32.03 1.35
C MET A 903 -34.57 -33.46 0.80
N HIS A 904 -35.10 -33.74 -0.39
CA HIS A 904 -35.06 -35.06 -1.02
C HIS A 904 -34.51 -34.98 -2.46
N PRO A 905 -33.22 -34.63 -2.64
CA PRO A 905 -32.59 -34.55 -3.95
C PRO A 905 -32.51 -35.96 -4.56
N GLY A 906 -33.54 -36.35 -5.32
CA GLY A 906 -33.63 -37.67 -5.95
C GLY A 906 -35.05 -38.23 -6.11
N GLN A 907 -36.07 -37.68 -5.44
CA GLN A 907 -37.47 -38.15 -5.57
C GLN A 907 -38.30 -37.36 -6.60
N GLY A 908 -37.68 -36.44 -7.34
CA GLY A 908 -38.36 -35.47 -8.23
C GLY A 908 -38.16 -35.69 -9.73
N SER A 909 -37.89 -36.91 -10.19
CA SER A 909 -37.95 -37.29 -11.61
C SER A 909 -38.52 -38.71 -11.75
N ALA A 910 -39.84 -38.82 -11.64
CA ALA A 910 -40.62 -39.96 -12.09
C ALA A 910 -41.85 -39.43 -12.83
#